data_AF-A0A934VSW2-F1
#
_entry.id   AF-A0A934VSW2-F1
#
_cell.length_a   1.000
_cell.length_b   1.000
_cell.length_c   1.000
_cell.angle_alpha   90.00
_cell.angle_beta   90.00
_cell.angle_gamma   90.00
#
_symmetry.space_group_name_H-M   'P 1'
#
loop_
_entity.id
_entity.type
_entity.pdbx_description
1 polymer ?
#
loop_
_entity_poly.entity_id
_entity_poly.type
_entity_poly.pdbx_seq_one_letter_code
_entity_poly.pdbx_strand_id
1 'polypeptide(L)'
;MIAKASSRRSFIKVAALASGALIVGVSRTPSAKANGKAKIEVWEPNLYVRIDPNGVTTIVSKNPEAGQGVKTAFPMVVAECLNVDWETVKVEQAPLDERYGRQAAGGSRGTPDGWDDLRIAGAAACFMLKSAAAKKWGVSKSECAAENGFIVHKASGKKLAYGDLVGLAAKEKPPEVDALELKSRPEEFKLLGKFVRGVDNKKIFTGQPLYGCDTRLDGMLYAVFQKCSVFGGRVRKANLKEIERLPGVRYAFVVEGGTSLRGLQGGVAIVAETWWEAESARKKLRVDWDADNANSTTSFEEQAARLAKQEGKTVREYGNVAKGFDKAHKVLEASYYYPFVSHANMEPQNCTAHFDRSSGKMTLWAPSQNPGSGRNLISRTLGIPQEKIHVNLTRMGGGFGRRLTPDFMVEVAAIAKEVKEPVQLQWTREDDMKHDFYRPAAWHHFKGGVDKSGRLVAWDHHFITFGNGKKPVAGANLSGKHYPSGLTPNFRLRQSMIPCQVPTGPWRSPGHSAYCWAFQSFFDELAESVSVDPLQFRLQLLEKAHGTAPLDLHRTRETLKLAAKTANWGRSLGEGRGLGMAFHFDHGGFTAHIAEVSGDSSGKVKVEKVYSAADVGPIINMSGADNQVEGCVIDALSTAHGEVTVNGGAVDQNNFDDYQLLRIGQAPDIETVYLQSDNRPAGLGEPPIAAATPAITNAIYAATGIRIRELPLSKAGVTIG
;
A
#
# COMPACT_ATOMS: atom_id res chain seq x y z
N MET A 1 14.24 17.87 23.57
CA MET A 1 15.00 18.72 22.62
C MET A 1 14.22 18.80 21.32
N ILE A 2 14.01 20.01 20.78
CA ILE A 2 13.21 20.28 19.57
C ILE A 2 13.93 19.70 18.35
N ALA A 3 13.24 18.87 17.56
CA ALA A 3 13.80 18.35 16.31
C ALA A 3 13.88 19.48 15.26
N LYS A 4 15.09 19.97 14.96
CA LYS A 4 15.33 20.84 13.81
C LYS A 4 15.01 20.08 12.52
N ALA A 5 14.36 20.76 11.56
CA ALA A 5 14.04 20.19 10.26
C ALA A 5 15.31 19.70 9.53
N SER A 6 15.21 18.54 8.87
CA SER A 6 16.28 17.95 8.04
C SER A 6 16.74 18.92 6.93
N SER A 7 17.99 18.75 6.46
CA SER A 7 18.79 19.63 5.56
C SER A 7 18.24 19.91 4.15
N ARG A 8 16.94 19.79 3.91
CA ARG A 8 16.28 20.10 2.62
C ARG A 8 15.41 21.35 2.79
N ARG A 9 15.73 22.45 2.08
CA ARG A 9 15.01 23.72 2.18
C ARG A 9 13.56 23.58 1.66
N SER A 10 12.60 23.68 2.57
CA SER A 10 11.18 23.87 2.25
C SER A 10 10.87 25.36 2.23
N PHE A 11 9.95 25.80 1.36
CA PHE A 11 9.49 27.18 1.28
C PHE A 11 7.99 27.27 1.50
N ILE A 12 7.56 28.30 2.23
CA ILE A 12 6.15 28.59 2.49
C ILE A 12 5.67 29.63 1.47
N LYS A 13 4.55 29.34 0.81
CA LYS A 13 3.88 30.24 -0.13
C LYS A 13 2.51 30.62 0.39
N VAL A 14 2.17 31.89 0.25
CA VAL A 14 0.91 32.47 0.72
C VAL A 14 0.33 33.36 -0.37
N ALA A 15 -0.99 33.35 -0.50
CA ALA A 15 -1.68 34.52 -1.03
C ALA A 15 -3.13 34.62 -0.57
N ALA A 16 -3.75 35.72 -1.00
CA ALA A 16 -5.18 35.95 -0.97
C ALA A 16 -5.82 35.53 -2.30
N LEU A 17 -6.94 34.82 -2.24
CA LEU A 17 -7.86 34.75 -3.38
C LEU A 17 -8.57 36.09 -3.59
N ALA A 18 -9.16 36.29 -4.77
CA ALA A 18 -10.08 37.41 -5.01
C ALA A 18 -11.26 37.43 -4.01
N SER A 19 -11.57 36.30 -3.37
CA SER A 19 -12.56 36.17 -2.29
C SER A 19 -12.06 36.59 -0.90
N GLY A 20 -10.80 37.01 -0.74
CA GLY A 20 -10.21 37.40 0.55
C GLY A 20 -9.76 36.23 1.45
N ALA A 21 -9.82 34.98 0.97
CA ALA A 21 -9.40 33.81 1.73
C ALA A 21 -7.87 33.72 1.87
N LEU A 22 -7.38 33.30 3.05
CA LEU A 22 -5.98 32.98 3.30
C LEU A 22 -5.67 31.58 2.76
N ILE A 23 -4.63 31.45 1.92
CA ILE A 23 -4.13 30.16 1.45
C ILE A 23 -2.67 29.98 1.81
N VAL A 24 -2.36 28.82 2.42
CA VAL A 24 -1.00 28.47 2.85
C VAL A 24 -0.57 27.17 2.21
N GLY A 25 0.62 27.21 1.60
CA GLY A 25 1.23 26.06 0.97
C GLY A 25 2.70 25.87 1.24
N VAL A 26 3.13 24.63 1.06
CA VAL A 26 4.52 24.22 1.24
C VAL A 26 5.01 23.68 -0.09
N SER A 27 6.03 24.33 -0.65
CA SER A 27 6.73 23.85 -1.83
C SER A 27 8.13 23.38 -1.47
N ARG A 28 8.53 22.23 -1.99
CA ARG A 28 9.91 21.74 -1.97
C ARG A 28 10.51 22.00 -3.34
N THR A 29 11.63 22.70 -3.42
CA THR A 29 12.41 22.69 -4.65
C THR A 29 13.04 21.30 -4.82
N PRO A 30 12.88 20.64 -5.97
CA PRO A 30 13.77 19.54 -6.32
C PRO A 30 15.21 20.07 -6.31
N SER A 31 16.18 19.23 -5.95
CA SER A 31 17.59 19.54 -6.21
C SER A 31 17.71 19.88 -7.71
N ALA A 32 18.00 21.14 -8.01
CA ALA A 32 18.00 21.66 -9.36
C ALA A 32 19.06 20.94 -10.19
N LYS A 33 18.63 20.20 -11.23
CA LYS A 33 19.44 20.17 -12.45
C LYS A 33 19.30 21.56 -13.06
N ALA A 34 20.33 22.37 -12.87
CA ALA A 34 20.44 23.69 -13.47
C ALA A 34 20.44 23.55 -14.99
N ASN A 35 19.37 24.02 -15.63
CA ASN A 35 19.45 24.77 -16.88
C ASN A 35 18.08 25.40 -17.19
N GLY A 36 18.08 26.73 -17.32
CA GLY A 36 16.96 27.51 -17.83
C GLY A 36 16.36 28.48 -16.82
N LYS A 37 16.37 29.77 -17.16
CA LYS A 37 15.62 30.82 -16.47
C LYS A 37 14.14 30.44 -16.47
N ALA A 38 13.64 29.96 -15.34
CA ALA A 38 12.21 29.67 -15.18
C ALA A 38 11.44 31.00 -15.25
N LYS A 39 10.53 31.11 -16.22
CA LYS A 39 9.47 32.13 -16.20
C LYS A 39 8.70 31.95 -14.89
N ILE A 40 8.47 33.05 -14.18
CA ILE A 40 7.58 33.08 -13.03
C ILE A 40 6.17 32.85 -13.58
N GLU A 41 5.70 31.61 -13.57
CA GLU A 41 4.31 31.28 -13.87
C GLU A 41 3.41 31.93 -12.81
N VAL A 42 2.31 32.51 -13.27
CA VAL A 42 1.22 33.04 -12.45
C VAL A 42 0.76 31.91 -11.53
N TRP A 43 0.94 32.11 -10.23
CA TRP A 43 0.61 31.11 -9.21
C TRP A 43 -0.89 31.20 -8.89
N GLU A 44 -1.61 30.09 -9.07
CA GLU A 44 -2.99 29.93 -8.62
C GLU A 44 -3.02 29.05 -7.35
N PRO A 45 -3.42 29.56 -6.17
CA PRO A 45 -3.34 28.79 -4.94
C PRO A 45 -4.31 27.60 -4.87
N ASN A 46 -3.78 26.39 -4.81
CA ASN A 46 -4.43 25.21 -4.23
C ASN A 46 -3.42 24.52 -3.32
N LEU A 47 -3.30 24.97 -2.08
CA LEU A 47 -2.29 24.41 -1.17
C LEU A 47 -2.89 24.22 0.23
N TYR A 48 -2.46 23.14 0.87
CA TYR A 48 -3.01 22.41 2.04
C TYR A 48 -4.07 23.09 2.93
N VAL A 49 -3.99 24.39 3.24
CA VAL A 49 -4.95 25.11 4.08
C VAL A 49 -5.58 26.28 3.33
N ARG A 50 -6.90 26.38 3.38
CA ARG A 50 -7.69 27.54 2.98
C ARG A 50 -8.61 27.97 4.12
N ILE A 51 -8.55 29.23 4.53
CA ILE A 51 -9.46 29.80 5.53
C ILE A 51 -10.19 30.96 4.88
N ASP A 52 -11.52 30.88 4.82
CA ASP A 52 -12.34 31.97 4.28
C ASP A 52 -12.66 33.04 5.34
N PRO A 53 -13.15 34.23 4.93
CA PRO A 53 -13.56 35.27 5.88
C PRO A 53 -14.68 34.87 6.85
N ASN A 54 -15.47 33.84 6.53
CA ASN A 54 -16.51 33.29 7.40
C ASN A 54 -15.94 32.32 8.45
N GLY A 55 -14.62 32.06 8.42
CA GLY A 55 -13.92 31.17 9.34
C GLY A 55 -13.94 29.70 8.94
N VAL A 56 -14.50 29.34 7.78
CA VAL A 56 -14.50 27.95 7.30
C VAL A 56 -13.08 27.56 6.90
N THR A 57 -12.54 26.57 7.60
CA THR A 57 -11.22 26.02 7.33
C THR A 57 -11.35 24.80 6.43
N THR A 58 -10.92 24.93 5.18
CA THR A 58 -10.78 23.79 4.25
C THR A 58 -9.34 23.28 4.24
N ILE A 59 -9.17 21.98 4.43
CA ILE A 59 -7.87 21.32 4.33
C ILE A 59 -7.88 20.30 3.19
N VAL A 60 -6.92 20.44 2.27
CA VAL A 60 -6.84 19.58 1.08
C VAL A 60 -5.94 18.37 1.38
N SER A 61 -6.47 17.16 1.21
CA SER A 61 -5.65 15.94 1.24
C SER A 61 -5.09 15.65 -0.15
N LYS A 62 -3.77 15.58 -0.23
CA LYS A 62 -3.06 15.43 -1.50
C LYS A 62 -3.04 14.01 -2.05
N ASN A 63 -3.01 12.98 -1.21
CA ASN A 63 -2.73 11.63 -1.69
C ASN A 63 -4.02 10.92 -2.13
N PRO A 64 -3.93 9.94 -3.04
CA PRO A 64 -5.05 9.07 -3.36
C PRO A 64 -5.55 8.30 -2.13
N GLU A 65 -6.86 8.06 -2.06
CA GLU A 65 -7.53 7.36 -0.95
C GLU A 65 -8.08 6.00 -1.41
N ALA A 66 -7.55 4.93 -0.84
CA ALA A 66 -7.82 3.53 -1.17
C ALA A 66 -8.43 2.72 -0.02
N GLY A 67 -8.84 3.39 1.06
CA GLY A 67 -9.31 2.76 2.30
C GLY A 67 -8.37 3.00 3.48
N GLN A 68 -7.13 3.43 3.24
CA GLN A 68 -6.10 3.59 4.27
C GLN A 68 -6.26 4.83 5.16
N GLY A 69 -7.17 5.74 4.81
CA GLY A 69 -7.55 6.86 5.69
C GLY A 69 -6.64 8.10 5.63
N VAL A 70 -5.74 8.22 4.64
CA VAL A 70 -4.91 9.43 4.47
C VAL A 70 -5.73 10.68 4.17
N LYS A 71 -6.93 10.53 3.58
CA LYS A 71 -7.86 11.65 3.38
C LYS A 71 -8.34 12.23 4.71
N THR A 72 -8.28 11.47 5.81
CA THR A 72 -8.58 11.95 7.16
C THR A 72 -7.30 12.30 7.93
N ALA A 73 -6.34 11.37 7.97
CA ALA A 73 -5.14 11.50 8.79
C ALA A 73 -4.24 12.69 8.38
N PHE A 74 -4.12 12.99 7.08
CA PHE A 74 -3.28 14.11 6.65
C PHE A 74 -3.87 15.47 7.06
N PRO A 75 -5.17 15.73 6.81
CA PRO A 75 -5.81 16.92 7.36
C PRO A 75 -5.75 17.05 8.88
N MET A 76 -5.81 15.93 9.62
CA MET A 76 -5.65 15.97 11.09
C MET A 76 -4.29 16.52 11.50
N VAL A 77 -3.20 16.16 10.82
CA VAL A 77 -1.85 16.71 11.11
C VAL A 77 -1.82 18.23 10.91
N VAL A 78 -2.44 18.69 9.82
CA VAL A 78 -2.54 20.12 9.53
C VAL A 78 -3.41 20.83 10.58
N ALA A 79 -4.56 20.26 10.95
CA ALA A 79 -5.48 20.80 11.95
C ALA A 79 -4.85 20.87 13.35
N GLU A 80 -4.10 19.83 13.76
CA GLU A 80 -3.34 19.79 15.01
C GLU A 80 -2.35 20.95 15.10
N CYS A 81 -1.60 21.21 14.03
CA CYS A 81 -0.63 22.32 14.01
C CYS A 81 -1.31 23.69 13.85
N LEU A 82 -2.45 23.74 13.17
CA LEU A 82 -3.26 24.96 13.02
C LEU A 82 -4.00 25.33 14.32
N ASN A 83 -4.24 24.38 15.23
CA ASN A 83 -5.11 24.53 16.42
C ASN A 83 -6.55 24.93 16.07
N VAL A 84 -7.11 24.29 15.04
CA VAL A 84 -8.52 24.41 14.65
C VAL A 84 -9.32 23.23 15.21
N ASP A 85 -10.59 23.45 15.54
CA ASP A 85 -11.48 22.36 15.92
C ASP A 85 -11.77 21.46 14.71
N TRP A 86 -11.46 20.18 14.84
CA TRP A 86 -11.62 19.18 13.79
C TRP A 86 -13.06 19.10 13.25
N GLU A 87 -14.06 19.25 14.12
CA GLU A 87 -15.48 19.17 13.73
C GLU A 87 -15.90 20.32 12.79
N THR A 88 -15.11 21.39 12.73
CA THR A 88 -15.35 22.55 11.84
C THR A 88 -14.57 22.49 10.54
N VAL A 89 -13.69 21.50 10.36
CA VAL A 89 -12.81 21.39 9.19
C VAL A 89 -13.55 20.74 8.02
N LYS A 90 -13.50 21.39 6.86
CA LYS A 90 -13.91 20.78 5.59
C LYS A 90 -12.70 20.11 4.94
N VAL A 91 -12.84 18.86 4.50
CA VAL A 91 -11.77 18.16 3.77
C VAL A 91 -12.09 18.04 2.28
N GLU A 92 -11.12 18.34 1.43
CA GLU A 92 -11.20 18.21 -0.03
C GLU A 92 -10.10 17.29 -0.57
N GLN A 93 -10.40 16.53 -1.63
CA GLN A 93 -9.42 15.69 -2.33
C GLN A 93 -8.73 16.52 -3.42
N ALA A 94 -7.40 16.51 -3.44
CA ALA A 94 -6.65 17.15 -4.53
C ALA A 94 -6.78 16.35 -5.84
N PRO A 95 -6.79 17.01 -7.02
CA PRO A 95 -6.46 16.36 -8.28
C PRO A 95 -4.96 16.02 -8.32
N LEU A 96 -4.50 15.33 -9.38
CA LEU A 96 -3.07 15.20 -9.64
C LEU A 96 -2.47 16.57 -9.99
N ASP A 97 -1.50 17.02 -9.20
CA ASP A 97 -0.83 18.30 -9.35
C ASP A 97 0.59 18.26 -8.76
N GLU A 98 1.58 18.63 -9.58
CA GLU A 98 3.00 18.57 -9.23
C GLU A 98 3.37 19.44 -8.02
N ARG A 99 2.55 20.45 -7.70
CA ARG A 99 2.76 21.35 -6.56
C ARG A 99 2.64 20.63 -5.22
N TYR A 100 1.92 19.51 -5.14
CA TYR A 100 1.86 18.65 -3.95
C TYR A 100 3.07 17.71 -3.80
N GLY A 101 3.97 17.71 -4.79
CA GLY A 101 5.03 16.73 -4.94
C GLY A 101 4.47 15.36 -5.32
N ARG A 102 5.09 14.30 -4.82
CA ARG A 102 4.63 12.93 -5.07
C ARG A 102 3.23 12.71 -4.47
N GLN A 103 2.25 12.38 -5.31
CA GLN A 103 0.92 11.89 -4.93
C GLN A 103 0.79 10.40 -5.28
N ALA A 104 0.90 9.55 -4.27
CA ALA A 104 0.75 8.11 -4.44
C ALA A 104 0.40 7.40 -3.11
N ALA A 105 -0.26 6.25 -3.21
CA ALA A 105 -0.63 5.37 -2.11
C ALA A 105 0.07 4.01 -2.25
N GLY A 106 1.36 3.92 -1.92
CA GLY A 106 2.13 2.66 -1.96
C GLY A 106 3.51 2.78 -1.31
N GLY A 107 4.04 1.64 -0.84
CA GLY A 107 5.32 1.52 -0.12
C GLY A 107 5.30 2.12 1.29
N SER A 108 4.10 2.30 1.87
CA SER A 108 3.89 2.88 3.20
C SER A 108 4.60 4.24 3.40
N ARG A 109 4.75 5.00 2.30
CA ARG A 109 5.46 6.27 2.26
C ARG A 109 4.61 7.51 2.53
N GLY A 110 3.27 7.37 2.60
CA GLY A 110 2.35 8.50 2.74
C GLY A 110 2.70 9.40 3.94
N THR A 111 2.53 8.88 5.15
CA THR A 111 2.84 9.62 6.38
C THR A 111 4.31 10.03 6.46
N PRO A 112 5.30 9.15 6.22
CA PRO A 112 6.72 9.55 6.27
C PRO A 112 7.10 10.68 5.32
N ASP A 113 6.59 10.67 4.08
CA ASP A 113 6.89 11.70 3.09
C ASP A 113 6.16 13.03 3.40
N GLY A 114 4.92 12.93 3.91
CA GLY A 114 4.05 14.07 4.19
C GLY A 114 4.25 14.73 5.56
N TRP A 115 4.86 14.03 6.52
CA TRP A 115 4.89 14.43 7.94
C TRP A 115 5.37 15.86 8.17
N ASP A 116 6.45 16.26 7.52
CA ASP A 116 6.99 17.61 7.71
C ASP A 116 6.16 18.65 6.94
N ASP A 117 5.79 18.39 5.69
CA ASP A 117 5.06 19.34 4.85
C ASP A 117 3.67 19.68 5.43
N LEU A 118 2.98 18.69 6.00
CA LEU A 118 1.67 18.88 6.63
C LEU A 118 1.76 19.72 7.92
N ARG A 119 2.74 19.40 8.78
CA ARG A 119 2.97 20.17 10.02
C ARG A 119 3.38 21.60 9.72
N ILE A 120 4.28 21.79 8.75
CA ILE A 120 4.70 23.12 8.30
C ILE A 120 3.51 23.91 7.79
N ALA A 121 2.62 23.31 6.99
CA ALA A 121 1.43 23.99 6.48
C ALA A 121 0.52 24.51 7.61
N GLY A 122 0.19 23.65 8.58
CA GLY A 122 -0.65 24.04 9.72
C GLY A 122 0.03 25.06 10.64
N ALA A 123 1.31 24.85 10.96
CA ALA A 123 2.07 25.74 11.84
C ALA A 123 2.31 27.11 11.20
N ALA A 124 2.55 27.18 9.90
CA ALA A 124 2.70 28.43 9.17
C ALA A 124 1.40 29.24 9.15
N ALA A 125 0.26 28.60 8.86
CA ALA A 125 -1.05 29.26 8.93
C ALA A 125 -1.33 29.79 10.34
N CYS A 126 -1.09 28.98 11.38
CA CYS A 126 -1.23 29.42 12.78
C CYS A 126 -0.29 30.59 13.11
N PHE A 127 0.96 30.56 12.64
CA PHE A 127 1.93 31.63 12.85
C PHE A 127 1.42 32.95 12.28
N MET A 128 0.91 32.94 11.05
CA MET A 128 0.43 34.14 10.36
C MET A 128 -0.81 34.72 11.04
N LEU A 129 -1.73 33.87 11.50
CA LEU A 129 -2.90 34.28 12.27
C LEU A 129 -2.51 34.92 13.61
N LYS A 130 -1.55 34.32 14.34
CA LYS A 130 -1.01 34.93 15.57
C LYS A 130 -0.34 36.27 15.31
N SER A 131 0.44 36.39 14.23
CA SER A 131 1.08 37.65 13.84
C SER A 131 0.05 38.74 13.50
N ALA A 132 -1.01 38.39 12.77
CA ALA A 132 -2.11 39.30 12.44
C ALA A 132 -2.86 39.78 13.70
N ALA A 133 -3.17 38.87 14.63
CA ALA A 133 -3.82 39.21 15.89
C ALA A 133 -2.94 40.10 16.78
N ALA A 134 -1.65 39.77 16.90
CA ALA A 134 -0.67 40.54 17.64
C ALA A 134 -0.58 41.98 17.13
N LYS A 135 -0.53 42.18 15.81
CA LYS A 135 -0.58 43.52 15.20
C LYS A 135 -1.90 44.23 15.47
N LYS A 136 -3.02 43.53 15.37
CA LYS A 136 -4.36 44.11 15.65
C LYS A 136 -4.52 44.54 17.10
N TRP A 137 -3.86 43.86 18.04
CA TRP A 137 -3.91 44.19 19.47
C TRP A 137 -2.75 45.08 19.96
N GLY A 138 -1.70 45.27 19.18
CA GLY A 138 -0.50 46.00 19.59
C GLY A 138 0.33 45.27 20.66
N VAL A 139 0.36 43.93 20.63
CA VAL A 139 1.07 43.09 21.62
C VAL A 139 2.11 42.18 20.95
N SER A 140 2.94 41.48 21.72
CA SER A 140 3.87 40.49 21.15
C SER A 140 3.12 39.25 20.66
N LYS A 141 3.60 38.66 19.55
CA LYS A 141 3.12 37.37 19.04
C LYS A 141 3.25 36.25 20.08
N SER A 142 4.26 36.29 20.95
CA SER A 142 4.45 35.31 22.02
C SER A 142 3.33 35.31 23.06
N GLU A 143 2.58 36.41 23.17
CA GLU A 143 1.43 36.54 24.08
C GLU A 143 0.13 35.99 23.45
N CYS A 144 0.15 35.67 22.15
CA CYS A 144 -0.98 35.16 21.39
C CYS A 144 -0.97 33.62 21.31
N ALA A 145 -2.00 32.99 21.86
CA ALA A 145 -2.24 31.55 21.77
C ALA A 145 -3.29 31.23 20.70
N ALA A 146 -3.18 30.06 20.06
CA ALA A 146 -4.15 29.59 19.08
C ALA A 146 -4.94 28.44 19.69
N GLU A 147 -6.27 28.57 19.71
CA GLU A 147 -7.17 27.63 20.39
C GLU A 147 -8.50 27.52 19.63
N ASN A 148 -8.81 26.32 19.14
CA ASN A 148 -10.09 25.93 18.51
C ASN A 148 -10.59 26.92 17.43
N GLY A 149 -9.72 27.36 16.52
CA GLY A 149 -10.12 28.30 15.44
C GLY A 149 -10.10 29.77 15.84
N PHE A 150 -9.52 30.10 17.00
CA PHE A 150 -9.36 31.46 17.48
C PHE A 150 -7.92 31.76 17.89
N ILE A 151 -7.58 33.05 17.86
CA ILE A 151 -6.41 33.57 18.55
C ILE A 151 -6.87 34.23 19.84
N VAL A 152 -6.18 33.92 20.95
CA VAL A 152 -6.47 34.41 22.30
C VAL A 152 -5.24 35.13 22.85
N HIS A 153 -5.43 36.34 23.37
CA HIS A 153 -4.40 37.05 24.13
C HIS A 153 -4.58 36.76 25.62
N LYS A 154 -3.78 35.83 26.16
CA LYS A 154 -4.00 35.26 27.50
C LYS A 154 -4.05 36.31 28.61
N ALA A 155 -3.19 37.33 28.56
CA ALA A 155 -3.11 38.35 29.60
C ALA A 155 -4.38 39.22 29.69
N SER A 156 -5.05 39.47 28.55
CA SER A 156 -6.24 40.33 28.50
C SER A 156 -7.57 39.58 28.35
N GLY A 157 -7.54 38.28 28.03
CA GLY A 157 -8.72 37.50 27.66
C GLY A 157 -9.33 37.82 26.28
N LYS A 158 -8.78 38.79 25.52
CA LYS A 158 -9.26 39.12 24.16
C LYS A 158 -9.14 37.91 23.24
N LYS A 159 -10.12 37.76 22.35
CA LYS A 159 -10.25 36.63 21.41
C LYS A 159 -10.69 37.13 20.03
N LEU A 160 -10.11 36.59 18.96
CA LEU A 160 -10.46 36.87 17.57
C LEU A 160 -10.61 35.55 16.80
N ALA A 161 -11.65 35.43 15.97
CA ALA A 161 -11.80 34.26 15.12
C ALA A 161 -10.79 34.29 13.97
N TYR A 162 -10.44 33.12 13.40
CA TYR A 162 -9.53 33.07 12.25
C TYR A 162 -10.07 33.85 11.05
N GLY A 163 -11.38 33.78 10.79
CA GLY A 163 -12.04 34.55 9.72
C GLY A 163 -11.78 36.06 9.82
N ASP A 164 -11.81 36.64 11.03
CA ASP A 164 -11.56 38.07 11.26
C ASP A 164 -10.11 38.50 11.01
N LEU A 165 -9.21 37.52 10.87
CA LEU A 165 -7.77 37.72 10.74
C LEU A 165 -7.27 37.42 9.32
N VAL A 166 -8.02 36.69 8.47
CA VAL A 166 -7.51 36.21 7.17
C VAL A 166 -7.01 37.34 6.27
N GLY A 167 -7.73 38.47 6.23
CA GLY A 167 -7.37 39.62 5.38
C GLY A 167 -6.08 40.33 5.83
N LEU A 168 -5.78 40.31 7.13
CA LEU A 168 -4.51 40.82 7.67
C LEU A 168 -3.41 39.78 7.50
N ALA A 169 -3.69 38.52 7.86
CA ALA A 169 -2.75 37.41 7.78
C ALA A 169 -2.24 37.20 6.34
N ALA A 170 -3.10 37.34 5.32
CA ALA A 170 -2.69 37.18 3.92
C ALA A 170 -1.70 38.25 3.42
N LYS A 171 -1.57 39.38 4.14
CA LYS A 171 -0.61 40.45 3.85
C LYS A 171 0.70 40.30 4.63
N GLU A 172 0.77 39.36 5.57
CA GLU A 172 1.99 39.09 6.33
C GLU A 172 3.03 38.41 5.46
N LYS A 173 4.31 38.71 5.73
CA LYS A 173 5.41 37.94 5.14
C LYS A 173 5.33 36.50 5.69
N PRO A 174 5.35 35.47 4.84
CA PRO A 174 5.41 34.08 5.30
C PRO A 174 6.63 33.87 6.21
N PRO A 175 6.52 33.07 7.29
CA PRO A 175 7.67 32.77 8.14
C PRO A 175 8.69 31.91 7.38
N GLU A 176 9.95 31.97 7.80
CA GLU A 176 10.92 30.95 7.46
C GLU A 176 10.58 29.64 8.22
N VAL A 177 10.91 28.49 7.64
CA VAL A 177 10.54 27.17 8.22
C VAL A 177 11.20 26.94 9.59
N ASP A 178 12.41 27.46 9.80
CA ASP A 178 13.14 27.36 11.07
C ASP A 178 12.55 28.23 12.19
N ALA A 179 11.70 29.20 11.86
CA ALA A 179 10.95 30.00 12.82
C ALA A 179 9.66 29.31 13.31
N LEU A 180 9.33 28.12 12.80
CA LEU A 180 8.15 27.35 13.18
C LEU A 180 8.44 26.36 14.31
N GLU A 181 7.54 26.31 15.28
CA GLU A 181 7.49 25.25 16.29
C GLU A 181 6.63 24.09 15.76
N LEU A 182 7.26 22.96 15.45
CA LEU A 182 6.58 21.78 14.93
C LEU A 182 6.36 20.76 16.06
N LYS A 183 5.09 20.56 16.45
CA LYS A 183 4.70 19.48 17.37
C LYS A 183 5.19 18.14 16.83
N SER A 184 5.77 17.29 17.68
CA SER A 184 6.29 15.98 17.25
C SER A 184 6.12 14.87 18.26
N ARG A 185 5.82 15.19 19.51
CA ARG A 185 5.78 14.19 20.59
C ARG A 185 4.33 13.84 20.94
N PRO A 186 3.99 12.56 21.18
CA PRO A 186 2.63 12.14 21.51
C PRO A 186 1.96 12.98 22.60
N GLU A 187 2.70 13.38 23.64
CA GLU A 187 2.19 14.18 24.75
C GLU A 187 1.83 15.64 24.39
N GLU A 188 2.28 16.13 23.23
CA GLU A 188 1.97 17.48 22.74
C GLU A 188 0.66 17.55 21.94
N PHE A 189 0.16 16.39 21.49
CA PHE A 189 -0.97 16.32 20.57
C PHE A 189 -2.31 16.41 21.30
N LYS A 190 -3.23 17.20 20.72
CA LYS A 190 -4.63 17.30 21.20
C LYS A 190 -5.61 16.52 20.34
N LEU A 191 -5.28 16.30 19.07
CA LEU A 191 -6.07 15.63 18.05
C LEU A 191 -5.40 14.34 17.58
N LEU A 192 -4.08 14.36 17.34
CA LEU A 192 -3.38 13.16 16.88
C LEU A 192 -3.37 12.07 17.96
N GLY A 193 -3.43 10.80 17.52
CA GLY A 193 -3.50 9.64 18.41
C GLY A 193 -4.91 9.35 18.93
N LYS A 194 -5.89 10.23 18.70
CA LYS A 194 -7.29 9.98 19.02
C LYS A 194 -7.98 9.15 17.94
N PHE A 195 -9.09 8.53 18.33
CA PHE A 195 -10.02 7.91 17.39
C PHE A 195 -10.84 9.00 16.68
N VAL A 196 -10.59 9.18 15.39
CA VAL A 196 -11.34 10.10 14.53
C VAL A 196 -11.92 9.34 13.35
N ARG A 197 -13.24 9.43 13.15
CA ARG A 197 -13.94 8.75 12.06
C ARG A 197 -13.50 9.30 10.70
N GLY A 198 -13.53 8.44 9.68
CA GLY A 198 -13.18 8.83 8.32
C GLY A 198 -14.12 9.91 7.77
N VAL A 199 -13.56 10.94 7.13
CA VAL A 199 -14.34 12.06 6.56
C VAL A 199 -15.33 11.65 5.48
N ASP A 200 -15.09 10.50 4.84
CA ASP A 200 -15.97 9.93 3.81
C ASP A 200 -17.00 8.94 4.37
N ASN A 201 -16.95 8.58 5.65
CA ASN A 201 -17.76 7.49 6.20
C ASN A 201 -19.26 7.71 5.95
N LYS A 202 -19.75 8.96 6.13
CA LYS A 202 -21.15 9.31 5.85
C LYS A 202 -21.54 9.00 4.41
N LYS A 203 -20.69 9.33 3.44
CA LYS A 203 -20.96 9.04 2.04
C LYS A 203 -21.00 7.54 1.77
N ILE A 204 -20.11 6.78 2.40
CA ILE A 204 -20.01 5.32 2.25
C ILE A 204 -21.28 4.64 2.77
N PHE A 205 -21.67 4.86 4.03
CA PHE A 205 -22.82 4.13 4.61
C PHE A 205 -24.19 4.64 4.13
N THR A 206 -24.24 5.78 3.42
CA THR A 206 -25.47 6.29 2.76
C THR A 206 -25.48 6.06 1.25
N GLY A 207 -24.47 5.41 0.68
CA GLY A 207 -24.42 5.10 -0.76
C GLY A 207 -24.27 6.33 -1.67
N GLN A 208 -23.63 7.40 -1.21
CA GLN A 208 -23.38 8.57 -2.04
C GLN A 208 -22.19 8.37 -3.00
N PRO A 209 -22.21 8.99 -4.21
CA PRO A 209 -21.12 8.93 -5.18
C PRO A 209 -19.75 9.30 -4.58
N LEU A 210 -18.78 8.41 -4.77
CA LEU A 210 -17.45 8.55 -4.19
C LEU A 210 -16.35 7.80 -4.96
N TYR A 211 -16.68 6.66 -5.55
CA TYR A 211 -15.78 5.74 -6.24
C TYR A 211 -15.63 6.09 -7.73
N GLY A 212 -14.67 5.47 -8.41
CA GLY A 212 -14.42 5.74 -9.83
C GLY A 212 -15.65 5.44 -10.70
N CYS A 213 -16.30 4.32 -10.42
CA CYS A 213 -17.50 3.86 -11.12
C CYS A 213 -18.73 4.74 -10.86
N ASP A 214 -18.71 5.61 -9.84
CA ASP A 214 -19.80 6.56 -9.55
C ASP A 214 -19.75 7.81 -10.42
N THR A 215 -18.69 8.00 -11.21
CA THR A 215 -18.56 9.15 -12.12
C THR A 215 -19.69 9.15 -13.14
N ARG A 216 -20.43 10.26 -13.22
CA ARG A 216 -21.51 10.49 -14.20
C ARG A 216 -21.25 11.84 -14.87
N LEU A 217 -21.22 11.84 -16.20
CA LEU A 217 -21.02 13.02 -17.03
C LEU A 217 -22.13 13.08 -18.08
N ASP A 218 -22.46 14.28 -18.53
CA ASP A 218 -23.50 14.47 -19.55
C ASP A 218 -23.10 13.78 -20.86
N GLY A 219 -24.02 12.97 -21.41
CA GLY A 219 -23.81 12.21 -22.64
C GLY A 219 -22.76 11.09 -22.55
N MET A 220 -22.33 10.70 -21.34
CA MET A 220 -21.31 9.65 -21.17
C MET A 220 -21.77 8.28 -21.68
N LEU A 221 -20.86 7.56 -22.34
CA LEU A 221 -21.03 6.18 -22.78
C LEU A 221 -20.26 5.20 -21.88
N TYR A 222 -20.54 3.90 -22.02
CA TYR A 222 -19.90 2.83 -21.26
C TYR A 222 -19.13 1.91 -22.17
N ALA A 223 -17.91 1.57 -21.76
CA ALA A 223 -17.02 0.67 -22.48
C ALA A 223 -16.77 -0.62 -21.71
N VAL A 224 -16.68 -1.71 -22.46
CA VAL A 224 -16.03 -2.96 -22.06
C VAL A 224 -14.85 -3.23 -23.01
N PHE A 225 -13.83 -3.90 -22.50
CA PHE A 225 -12.58 -4.13 -23.24
C PHE A 225 -12.17 -5.60 -23.17
N GLN A 226 -12.29 -6.30 -24.29
CA GLN A 226 -11.91 -7.71 -24.39
C GLN A 226 -10.43 -7.84 -24.75
N LYS A 227 -9.66 -8.48 -23.87
CA LYS A 227 -8.26 -8.86 -24.08
C LYS A 227 -8.13 -10.36 -24.33
N CYS A 228 -6.98 -10.80 -24.82
CA CYS A 228 -6.65 -12.21 -24.95
C CYS A 228 -6.48 -12.82 -23.55
N SER A 229 -7.05 -14.02 -23.31
CA SER A 229 -6.83 -14.76 -22.06
C SER A 229 -5.38 -15.18 -21.88
N VAL A 230 -4.67 -15.45 -22.99
CA VAL A 230 -3.24 -15.74 -22.98
C VAL A 230 -2.46 -14.42 -22.98
N PHE A 231 -1.65 -14.21 -21.93
CA PHE A 231 -0.92 -12.94 -21.78
C PHE A 231 0.01 -12.66 -22.96
N GLY A 232 -0.05 -11.43 -23.48
CA GLY A 232 0.72 -10.97 -24.63
C GLY A 232 0.04 -11.27 -25.99
N GLY A 233 -1.09 -11.97 -26.00
CA GLY A 233 -1.85 -12.25 -27.20
C GLY A 233 -2.42 -10.98 -27.88
N ARG A 234 -2.59 -11.04 -29.20
CA ARG A 234 -3.01 -9.92 -30.04
C ARG A 234 -4.22 -10.28 -30.90
N VAL A 235 -5.02 -9.28 -31.24
CA VAL A 235 -6.15 -9.46 -32.15
C VAL A 235 -5.62 -9.73 -33.57
N ARG A 236 -5.92 -10.89 -34.13
CA ARG A 236 -5.74 -11.15 -35.57
C ARG A 236 -6.95 -10.68 -36.36
N LYS A 237 -8.15 -11.02 -35.88
CA LYS A 237 -9.43 -10.66 -36.51
C LYS A 237 -10.57 -10.67 -35.49
N ALA A 238 -11.57 -9.81 -35.68
CA ALA A 238 -12.80 -9.80 -34.89
C ALA A 238 -14.05 -9.54 -35.76
N ASN A 239 -15.23 -10.00 -35.32
CA ASN A 239 -16.51 -9.80 -36.01
C ASN A 239 -17.15 -8.41 -35.78
N LEU A 240 -16.36 -7.33 -35.84
CA LEU A 240 -16.78 -5.99 -35.41
C LEU A 240 -18.07 -5.48 -36.06
N LYS A 241 -18.24 -5.66 -37.38
CA LYS A 241 -19.44 -5.20 -38.12
C LYS A 241 -20.75 -5.80 -37.60
N GLU A 242 -20.69 -7.01 -37.03
CA GLU A 242 -21.86 -7.66 -36.40
C GLU A 242 -22.14 -7.01 -35.05
N ILE A 243 -21.10 -6.73 -34.27
CA ILE A 243 -21.17 -6.10 -32.95
C ILE A 243 -21.70 -4.67 -33.04
N GLU A 244 -21.24 -3.88 -34.01
CA GLU A 244 -21.69 -2.50 -34.26
C GLU A 244 -23.19 -2.38 -34.54
N ARG A 245 -23.83 -3.45 -35.01
CA ARG A 245 -25.28 -3.48 -35.32
C ARG A 245 -26.14 -3.86 -34.13
N LEU A 246 -25.55 -4.23 -33.00
CA LEU A 246 -26.30 -4.61 -31.81
C LEU A 246 -26.93 -3.38 -31.14
N PRO A 247 -28.10 -3.53 -30.49
CA PRO A 247 -28.76 -2.44 -29.80
C PRO A 247 -27.83 -1.72 -28.81
N GLY A 248 -27.90 -0.39 -28.79
CA GLY A 248 -27.13 0.44 -27.87
C GLY A 248 -25.66 0.65 -28.24
N VAL A 249 -25.05 -0.25 -29.05
CA VAL A 249 -23.65 -0.14 -29.45
C VAL A 249 -23.44 1.08 -30.35
N ARG A 250 -22.48 1.93 -29.97
CA ARG A 250 -22.08 3.13 -30.73
C ARG A 250 -20.76 2.95 -31.45
N TYR A 251 -19.84 2.20 -30.85
CA TYR A 251 -18.53 1.93 -31.41
C TYR A 251 -18.08 0.51 -31.08
N ALA A 252 -17.46 -0.19 -32.02
CA ALA A 252 -16.72 -1.42 -31.74
C ALA A 252 -15.46 -1.48 -32.62
N PHE A 253 -14.28 -1.51 -32.00
CA PHE A 253 -13.02 -1.40 -32.73
C PHE A 253 -11.87 -2.13 -32.04
N VAL A 254 -10.85 -2.49 -32.81
CA VAL A 254 -9.58 -3.00 -32.28
C VAL A 254 -8.77 -1.84 -31.72
N VAL A 255 -8.33 -1.97 -30.47
CA VAL A 255 -7.30 -1.11 -29.88
C VAL A 255 -5.97 -1.79 -30.10
N GLU A 256 -5.07 -1.16 -30.86
CA GLU A 256 -3.71 -1.63 -31.05
C GLU A 256 -2.88 -1.39 -29.80
N GLY A 257 -2.17 -2.43 -29.35
CA GLY A 257 -1.35 -2.41 -28.14
C GLY A 257 0.13 -2.70 -28.38
N GLY A 258 0.95 -2.45 -27.37
CA GLY A 258 2.38 -2.76 -27.38
C GLY A 258 2.69 -4.20 -26.96
N THR A 259 3.99 -4.53 -26.86
CA THR A 259 4.48 -5.82 -26.34
C THR A 259 4.67 -5.82 -24.82
N SER A 260 4.68 -4.66 -24.18
CA SER A 260 4.90 -4.56 -22.74
C SER A 260 3.62 -4.91 -21.99
N LEU A 261 3.61 -6.02 -21.24
CA LEU A 261 2.47 -6.43 -20.38
C LEU A 261 2.06 -5.39 -19.32
N ARG A 262 2.88 -4.35 -19.10
CA ARG A 262 2.60 -3.23 -18.18
C ARG A 262 2.11 -1.96 -18.91
N GLY A 263 2.00 -1.99 -20.23
CA GLY A 263 1.48 -0.91 -21.07
C GLY A 263 0.10 -1.24 -21.63
N LEU A 264 -0.34 -0.46 -22.62
CA LEU A 264 -1.58 -0.74 -23.35
C LEU A 264 -1.49 -2.09 -24.08
N GLN A 265 -2.32 -3.04 -23.67
CA GLN A 265 -2.48 -4.32 -24.37
C GLN A 265 -3.42 -4.15 -25.56
N GLY A 266 -3.22 -4.98 -26.58
CA GLY A 266 -4.14 -5.04 -27.71
C GLY A 266 -5.44 -5.74 -27.32
N GLY A 267 -6.57 -5.32 -27.90
CA GLY A 267 -7.87 -5.90 -27.59
C GLY A 267 -8.99 -5.30 -28.43
N VAL A 268 -10.24 -5.66 -28.10
CA VAL A 268 -11.43 -5.11 -28.76
C VAL A 268 -12.21 -4.28 -27.74
N ALA A 269 -12.42 -3.00 -28.06
CA ALA A 269 -13.29 -2.12 -27.29
C ALA A 269 -14.70 -2.13 -27.88
N ILE A 270 -15.71 -2.23 -27.00
CA ILE A 270 -17.13 -2.06 -27.34
C ILE A 270 -17.67 -0.95 -26.46
N VAL A 271 -18.26 0.08 -27.08
CA VAL A 271 -18.79 1.27 -26.41
C VAL A 271 -20.27 1.42 -26.72
N ALA A 272 -21.11 1.53 -25.69
CA ALA A 272 -22.56 1.58 -25.80
C ALA A 272 -23.20 2.62 -24.84
N GLU A 273 -24.50 2.87 -24.99
CA GLU A 273 -25.27 3.80 -24.16
C GLU A 273 -25.38 3.35 -22.70
N THR A 274 -25.44 2.03 -22.48
CA THR A 274 -25.41 1.45 -21.14
C THR A 274 -24.32 0.40 -21.05
N TRP A 275 -23.82 0.19 -19.82
CA TRP A 275 -22.86 -0.90 -19.57
C TRP A 275 -23.44 -2.28 -19.92
N TRP A 276 -24.74 -2.49 -19.66
CA TRP A 276 -25.41 -3.75 -19.97
C TRP A 276 -25.41 -4.09 -21.46
N GLU A 277 -25.63 -3.09 -22.33
CA GLU A 277 -25.57 -3.27 -23.78
C GLU A 277 -24.15 -3.58 -24.25
N ALA A 278 -23.15 -2.86 -23.73
CA ALA A 278 -21.75 -3.13 -24.05
C ALA A 278 -21.35 -4.56 -23.66
N GLU A 279 -21.70 -5.00 -22.45
CA GLU A 279 -21.41 -6.35 -21.96
C GLU A 279 -22.19 -7.43 -22.71
N SER A 280 -23.46 -7.19 -23.00
CA SER A 280 -24.29 -8.11 -23.80
C SER A 280 -23.75 -8.27 -25.22
N ALA A 281 -23.21 -7.21 -25.80
CA ALA A 281 -22.53 -7.24 -27.09
C ALA A 281 -21.19 -7.99 -27.00
N ARG A 282 -20.40 -7.80 -25.93
CA ARG A 282 -19.16 -8.55 -25.69
C ARG A 282 -19.38 -10.05 -25.66
N LYS A 283 -20.48 -10.54 -25.10
CA LYS A 283 -20.82 -11.97 -25.10
C LYS A 283 -21.03 -12.58 -26.50
N LYS A 284 -21.27 -11.74 -27.53
CA LYS A 284 -21.39 -12.17 -28.95
C LYS A 284 -20.11 -11.94 -29.75
N LEU A 285 -19.11 -11.29 -29.16
CA LEU A 285 -17.83 -11.01 -29.79
C LEU A 285 -17.06 -12.31 -30.01
N ARG A 286 -16.56 -12.49 -31.23
CA ARG A 286 -15.65 -13.56 -31.61
C ARG A 286 -14.35 -12.92 -32.07
N VAL A 287 -13.26 -13.31 -31.41
CA VAL A 287 -11.92 -12.80 -31.71
C VAL A 287 -11.00 -13.98 -32.00
N ASP A 288 -10.32 -13.90 -33.13
CA ASP A 288 -9.19 -14.74 -33.46
C ASP A 288 -7.93 -14.10 -32.88
N TRP A 289 -7.23 -14.83 -32.01
CA TRP A 289 -6.08 -14.35 -31.26
C TRP A 289 -4.77 -14.94 -31.80
N ASP A 290 -3.75 -14.11 -31.86
CA ASP A 290 -2.36 -14.51 -32.07
C ASP A 290 -1.64 -14.50 -30.72
N ALA A 291 -1.31 -15.67 -30.17
CA ALA A 291 -0.70 -15.78 -28.85
C ALA A 291 0.38 -16.86 -28.82
N ASP A 292 1.51 -16.56 -28.17
CA ASP A 292 2.66 -17.46 -28.03
C ASP A 292 3.20 -17.38 -26.59
N ASN A 293 2.48 -18.03 -25.67
CA ASN A 293 2.88 -18.15 -24.28
C ASN A 293 2.44 -19.51 -23.74
N ALA A 294 3.41 -20.32 -23.30
CA ALA A 294 3.17 -21.68 -22.79
C ALA A 294 3.38 -21.81 -21.28
N ASN A 295 3.52 -20.70 -20.54
CA ASN A 295 3.72 -20.74 -19.10
C ASN A 295 2.56 -21.48 -18.39
N SER A 296 2.91 -22.41 -17.52
CA SER A 296 1.94 -23.19 -16.75
C SER A 296 2.49 -23.47 -15.34
N THR A 297 1.63 -23.56 -14.33
CA THR A 297 2.02 -23.82 -12.94
C THR A 297 2.86 -25.09 -12.80
N THR A 298 2.44 -26.19 -13.42
CA THR A 298 3.18 -27.47 -13.42
C THR A 298 4.59 -27.31 -13.98
N SER A 299 4.75 -26.57 -15.08
CA SER A 299 6.08 -26.31 -15.67
C SER A 299 6.97 -25.47 -14.76
N PHE A 300 6.39 -24.54 -14.00
CA PHE A 300 7.14 -23.75 -13.02
C PHE A 300 7.61 -24.61 -11.84
N GLU A 301 6.76 -25.49 -11.33
CA GLU A 301 7.09 -26.43 -10.24
C GLU A 301 8.22 -27.39 -10.66
N GLU A 302 8.14 -27.97 -11.86
CA GLU A 302 9.19 -28.83 -12.41
C GLU A 302 10.53 -28.09 -12.60
N GLN A 303 10.49 -26.83 -13.04
CA GLN A 303 11.69 -25.99 -13.14
C GLN A 303 12.26 -25.68 -11.76
N ALA A 304 11.43 -25.34 -10.77
CA ALA A 304 11.87 -25.09 -9.41
C ALA A 304 12.53 -26.33 -8.79
N ALA A 305 11.92 -27.51 -8.93
CA ALA A 305 12.47 -28.78 -8.44
C ALA A 305 13.84 -29.12 -9.06
N ARG A 306 14.06 -28.78 -10.35
CA ARG A 306 15.37 -28.92 -11.00
C ARG A 306 16.38 -27.91 -10.47
N LEU A 307 15.97 -26.65 -10.32
CA LEU A 307 16.83 -25.57 -9.85
C LEU A 307 17.25 -25.76 -8.38
N ALA A 308 16.41 -26.36 -7.54
CA ALA A 308 16.70 -26.67 -6.13
C ALA A 308 17.92 -27.58 -5.95
N LYS A 309 18.26 -28.38 -6.98
CA LYS A 309 19.43 -29.27 -6.99
C LYS A 309 20.70 -28.60 -7.51
N GLN A 310 20.63 -27.33 -7.90
CA GLN A 310 21.75 -26.56 -8.42
C GLN A 310 22.24 -25.58 -7.35
N GLU A 311 23.43 -25.00 -7.56
CA GLU A 311 23.96 -24.03 -6.60
C GLU A 311 23.17 -22.71 -6.59
N GLY A 312 22.66 -22.29 -7.74
CA GLY A 312 22.07 -20.95 -7.90
C GLY A 312 23.12 -19.83 -7.80
N LYS A 313 22.70 -18.58 -8.03
CA LYS A 313 23.57 -17.41 -7.98
C LYS A 313 23.68 -16.87 -6.55
N THR A 314 24.88 -16.72 -6.01
CA THR A 314 25.09 -16.05 -4.72
C THR A 314 24.67 -14.58 -4.79
N VAL A 315 23.68 -14.21 -3.97
CA VAL A 315 23.19 -12.83 -3.79
C VAL A 315 23.95 -12.13 -2.67
N ARG A 316 24.23 -12.87 -1.58
CA ARG A 316 25.04 -12.40 -0.45
C ARG A 316 25.63 -13.58 0.30
N GLU A 317 26.88 -13.43 0.74
CA GLU A 317 27.56 -14.40 1.58
C GLU A 317 28.53 -13.68 2.52
N TYR A 318 28.66 -14.16 3.76
CA TYR A 318 29.71 -13.77 4.70
C TYR A 318 29.93 -14.86 5.76
N GLY A 319 31.09 -14.80 6.43
CA GLY A 319 31.52 -15.86 7.34
C GLY A 319 31.98 -17.11 6.58
N ASN A 320 31.93 -18.27 7.23
CA ASN A 320 32.18 -19.56 6.60
C ASN A 320 31.02 -20.51 6.94
N VAL A 321 30.07 -20.60 6.01
CA VAL A 321 28.81 -21.36 6.20
C VAL A 321 29.06 -22.85 6.45
N ALA A 322 30.01 -23.46 5.74
CA ALA A 322 30.38 -24.87 5.94
C ALA A 322 30.88 -25.11 7.38
N LYS A 323 31.88 -24.33 7.83
CA LYS A 323 32.39 -24.42 9.21
C LYS A 323 31.32 -24.07 10.26
N GLY A 324 30.37 -23.20 9.91
CA GLY A 324 29.23 -22.88 10.77
C GLY A 324 28.34 -24.10 11.01
N PHE A 325 28.05 -24.88 9.96
CA PHE A 325 27.29 -26.12 10.07
C PHE A 325 28.08 -27.22 10.79
N ASP A 326 29.38 -27.37 10.52
CA ASP A 326 30.23 -28.36 11.20
C ASP A 326 30.27 -28.16 12.73
N LYS A 327 30.11 -26.91 13.19
CA LYS A 327 30.09 -26.54 14.61
C LYS A 327 28.69 -26.50 15.22
N ALA A 328 27.64 -26.64 14.41
CA ALA A 328 26.27 -26.58 14.91
C ALA A 328 25.97 -27.83 15.76
N HIS A 329 25.19 -27.65 16.82
CA HIS A 329 24.69 -28.77 17.62
C HIS A 329 23.57 -29.53 16.88
N LYS A 330 22.68 -28.78 16.22
CA LYS A 330 21.62 -29.30 15.35
C LYS A 330 21.64 -28.54 14.03
N VAL A 331 21.41 -29.27 12.95
CA VAL A 331 21.24 -28.73 11.60
C VAL A 331 19.91 -29.24 11.07
N LEU A 332 19.08 -28.32 10.59
CA LEU A 332 17.81 -28.64 9.94
C LEU A 332 17.81 -28.15 8.51
N GLU A 333 17.06 -28.85 7.67
CA GLU A 333 16.74 -28.47 6.30
C GLU A 333 15.23 -28.51 6.11
N ALA A 334 14.67 -27.50 5.45
CA ALA A 334 13.25 -27.42 5.15
C ALA A 334 13.01 -26.64 3.85
N SER A 335 11.95 -27.01 3.14
CA SER A 335 11.52 -26.33 1.92
C SER A 335 10.14 -25.72 2.11
N TYR A 336 9.91 -24.53 1.57
CA TYR A 336 8.62 -23.83 1.63
C TYR A 336 8.18 -23.33 0.26
N TYR A 337 6.87 -23.35 0.00
CA TYR A 337 6.27 -22.83 -1.22
C TYR A 337 5.08 -21.92 -0.93
N TYR A 338 4.97 -20.82 -1.67
CA TYR A 338 3.74 -20.04 -1.76
C TYR A 338 3.35 -19.77 -3.21
N PRO A 339 2.05 -19.71 -3.52
CA PRO A 339 1.55 -19.60 -4.88
C PRO A 339 1.45 -18.14 -5.36
N PHE A 340 1.06 -17.99 -6.62
CA PHE A 340 0.57 -16.71 -7.11
C PHE A 340 -0.75 -16.40 -6.41
N VAL A 341 -1.01 -15.11 -6.14
CA VAL A 341 -2.30 -14.67 -5.59
C VAL A 341 -2.77 -13.38 -6.25
N SER A 342 -4.08 -13.25 -6.39
CA SER A 342 -4.73 -12.02 -6.85
C SER A 342 -4.88 -11.01 -5.71
N HIS A 343 -4.95 -9.73 -6.07
CA HIS A 343 -5.36 -8.66 -5.18
C HIS A 343 -6.82 -8.75 -4.76
N ALA A 344 -7.67 -9.27 -5.65
CA ALA A 344 -9.11 -9.45 -5.42
C ALA A 344 -9.81 -8.24 -4.79
N ASN A 345 -9.40 -7.01 -5.16
CA ASN A 345 -9.98 -5.78 -4.62
C ASN A 345 -11.46 -5.66 -5.00
N MET A 346 -12.33 -5.35 -4.03
CA MET A 346 -13.80 -5.42 -4.21
C MET A 346 -14.34 -4.62 -5.40
N GLU A 347 -13.83 -3.42 -5.67
CA GLU A 347 -14.15 -2.65 -6.88
C GLU A 347 -13.23 -3.07 -8.03
N PRO A 348 -13.72 -3.74 -9.10
CA PRO A 348 -12.92 -4.06 -10.29
C PRO A 348 -12.31 -2.81 -10.94
N GLN A 349 -11.27 -3.00 -11.76
CA GLN A 349 -10.66 -1.86 -12.46
C GLN A 349 -11.68 -1.08 -13.27
N ASN A 350 -11.61 0.24 -13.15
CA ASN A 350 -12.48 1.17 -13.88
C ASN A 350 -11.79 2.52 -13.98
N CYS A 351 -12.15 3.30 -14.99
CA CYS A 351 -11.78 4.70 -15.11
C CYS A 351 -12.71 5.39 -16.11
N THR A 352 -12.97 6.67 -15.90
CA THR A 352 -13.70 7.50 -16.86
C THR A 352 -12.73 8.47 -17.52
N ALA A 353 -12.82 8.65 -18.84
CA ALA A 353 -12.01 9.61 -19.56
C ALA A 353 -12.84 10.38 -20.60
N HIS A 354 -12.42 11.61 -20.87
CA HIS A 354 -12.95 12.44 -21.94
C HIS A 354 -11.79 13.10 -22.68
N PHE A 355 -11.74 12.89 -23.99
CA PHE A 355 -10.77 13.54 -24.88
C PHE A 355 -11.46 14.65 -25.69
N ASP A 356 -11.21 15.89 -25.31
CA ASP A 356 -11.68 17.04 -26.06
C ASP A 356 -10.78 17.24 -27.29
N ARG A 357 -11.31 16.87 -28.46
CA ARG A 357 -10.61 16.97 -29.75
C ARG A 357 -10.29 18.41 -30.16
N SER A 358 -11.06 19.39 -29.69
CA SER A 358 -10.87 20.79 -30.07
C SER A 358 -9.63 21.41 -29.40
N SER A 359 -9.40 21.07 -28.13
CA SER A 359 -8.25 21.54 -27.35
C SER A 359 -7.08 20.53 -27.32
N GLY A 360 -7.36 19.27 -27.65
CA GLY A 360 -6.47 18.13 -27.44
C GLY A 360 -6.27 17.77 -25.97
N LYS A 361 -7.22 18.16 -25.09
CA LYS A 361 -7.14 17.91 -23.64
C LYS A 361 -7.77 16.56 -23.30
N MET A 362 -7.05 15.76 -22.51
CA MET A 362 -7.54 14.53 -21.89
C MET A 362 -7.87 14.79 -20.43
N THR A 363 -9.10 14.49 -20.01
CA THR A 363 -9.53 14.57 -18.60
C THR A 363 -9.92 13.19 -18.11
N LEU A 364 -9.37 12.74 -16.98
CA LEU A 364 -9.66 11.44 -16.37
C LEU A 364 -10.26 11.61 -14.96
N TRP A 365 -11.13 10.67 -14.58
CA TRP A 365 -11.56 10.41 -13.21
C TRP A 365 -11.07 9.01 -12.85
N ALA A 366 -10.02 8.95 -12.03
CA ALA A 366 -9.21 7.75 -11.89
C ALA A 366 -9.11 7.28 -10.43
N PRO A 367 -9.63 6.08 -10.11
CA PRO A 367 -9.35 5.38 -8.85
C PRO A 367 -7.95 4.75 -8.89
N SER A 368 -6.89 5.59 -8.82
CA SER A 368 -5.48 5.16 -9.00
C SER A 368 -4.62 5.40 -7.76
N GLN A 369 -3.81 4.41 -7.37
CA GLN A 369 -2.80 4.58 -6.32
C GLN A 369 -1.58 5.38 -6.81
N ASN A 370 -1.38 5.51 -8.13
CA ASN A 370 -0.21 6.17 -8.72
C ASN A 370 -0.60 6.98 -9.98
N PRO A 371 -1.40 8.05 -9.81
CA PRO A 371 -1.96 8.82 -10.92
C PRO A 371 -0.88 9.45 -11.81
N GLY A 372 0.25 9.88 -11.25
CA GLY A 372 1.36 10.43 -12.02
C GLY A 372 1.99 9.44 -13.00
N SER A 373 2.09 8.17 -12.62
CA SER A 373 2.56 7.13 -13.54
C SER A 373 1.54 6.84 -14.65
N GLY A 374 0.24 6.90 -14.34
CA GLY A 374 -0.82 6.81 -15.34
C GLY A 374 -0.76 7.95 -16.36
N ARG A 375 -0.63 9.20 -15.91
CA ARG A 375 -0.45 10.37 -16.79
C ARG A 375 0.74 10.20 -17.73
N ASN A 376 1.88 9.73 -17.20
CA ASN A 376 3.09 9.49 -18.00
C ASN A 376 2.90 8.33 -19.00
N LEU A 377 2.24 7.24 -18.62
CA LEU A 377 1.97 6.12 -19.52
C LEU A 377 1.04 6.55 -20.67
N ILE A 378 -0.04 7.27 -20.37
CA ILE A 378 -0.96 7.83 -21.37
C ILE A 378 -0.21 8.74 -22.33
N SER A 379 0.61 9.66 -21.80
CA SER A 379 1.38 10.61 -22.60
C SER A 379 2.30 9.91 -23.62
N ARG A 380 3.09 8.95 -23.14
CA ARG A 380 4.02 8.19 -23.99
C ARG A 380 3.32 7.29 -25.00
N THR A 381 2.19 6.69 -24.62
CA THR A 381 1.47 5.74 -25.46
C THR A 381 0.66 6.44 -26.55
N LEU A 382 -0.01 7.55 -26.21
CA LEU A 382 -0.97 8.22 -27.09
C LEU A 382 -0.44 9.51 -27.73
N GLY A 383 0.77 9.95 -27.35
CA GLY A 383 1.40 11.18 -27.83
C GLY A 383 0.77 12.47 -27.30
N ILE A 384 0.02 12.40 -26.19
CA ILE A 384 -0.64 13.57 -25.60
C ILE A 384 0.34 14.24 -24.60
N PRO A 385 0.63 15.55 -24.71
CA PRO A 385 1.49 16.24 -23.75
C PRO A 385 0.94 16.14 -22.31
N GLN A 386 1.81 16.00 -21.30
CA GLN A 386 1.37 15.76 -19.91
C GLN A 386 0.55 16.91 -19.34
N GLU A 387 0.85 18.14 -19.72
CA GLU A 387 0.13 19.36 -19.34
C GLU A 387 -1.30 19.40 -19.92
N LYS A 388 -1.58 18.60 -20.96
CA LYS A 388 -2.92 18.41 -21.52
C LYS A 388 -3.66 17.22 -20.91
N ILE A 389 -3.08 16.51 -19.93
CA ILE A 389 -3.71 15.38 -19.26
C ILE A 389 -4.02 15.75 -17.82
N HIS A 390 -5.30 16.01 -17.54
CA HIS A 390 -5.82 16.28 -16.21
C HIS A 390 -6.36 15.01 -15.56
N VAL A 391 -6.00 14.75 -14.30
CA VAL A 391 -6.45 13.56 -13.56
C VAL A 391 -7.12 13.98 -12.26
N ASN A 392 -8.44 13.80 -12.20
CA ASN A 392 -9.23 13.89 -10.98
C ASN A 392 -9.10 12.57 -10.21
N LEU A 393 -8.78 12.66 -8.91
CA LEU A 393 -8.63 11.49 -8.05
C LEU A 393 -9.98 11.14 -7.42
N THR A 394 -10.54 9.99 -7.79
CA THR A 394 -11.70 9.42 -7.10
C THR A 394 -11.23 8.50 -5.97
N ARG A 395 -12.11 8.19 -5.01
CA ARG A 395 -11.82 7.11 -4.07
C ARG A 395 -11.78 5.79 -4.84
N MET A 396 -11.04 4.81 -4.34
CA MET A 396 -11.02 3.45 -4.88
C MET A 396 -11.51 2.43 -3.84
N GLY A 397 -12.21 1.40 -4.30
CA GLY A 397 -12.76 0.30 -3.51
C GLY A 397 -11.73 -0.80 -3.30
N GLY A 398 -10.61 -0.43 -2.69
CA GLY A 398 -9.44 -1.29 -2.51
C GLY A 398 -8.43 -1.16 -3.65
N GLY A 399 -7.18 -1.46 -3.33
CA GLY A 399 -6.07 -1.39 -4.29
C GLY A 399 -5.04 -2.45 -4.00
N PHE A 400 -4.56 -2.56 -2.75
CA PHE A 400 -3.62 -3.59 -2.28
C PHE A 400 -2.33 -3.73 -3.12
N GLY A 401 -2.06 -2.77 -4.01
CA GLY A 401 -0.98 -2.80 -4.99
C GLY A 401 -1.44 -2.92 -6.46
N ARG A 402 -2.62 -3.48 -6.74
CA ARG A 402 -3.23 -3.61 -8.08
C ARG A 402 -3.28 -2.29 -8.84
N ARG A 403 -3.73 -1.23 -8.15
CA ARG A 403 -3.96 0.11 -8.72
C ARG A 403 -2.70 0.98 -8.74
N LEU A 404 -1.53 0.42 -8.41
CA LEU A 404 -0.23 1.05 -8.71
C LEU A 404 0.13 0.91 -10.19
N THR A 405 -0.38 -0.11 -10.86
CA THR A 405 -0.27 -0.28 -12.31
C THR A 405 -1.43 0.46 -13.00
N PRO A 406 -1.17 1.39 -13.94
CA PRO A 406 -2.20 2.23 -14.54
C PRO A 406 -2.69 1.71 -15.91
N ASP A 407 -2.74 0.39 -16.08
CA ASP A 407 -3.17 -0.28 -17.32
C ASP A 407 -4.60 0.14 -17.72
N PHE A 408 -5.53 0.07 -16.78
CA PHE A 408 -6.93 0.50 -17.00
C PHE A 408 -7.08 1.99 -17.34
N MET A 409 -6.13 2.84 -16.90
CA MET A 409 -6.14 4.28 -17.24
C MET A 409 -5.74 4.51 -18.69
N VAL A 410 -4.72 3.80 -19.19
CA VAL A 410 -4.29 3.94 -20.59
C VAL A 410 -5.27 3.27 -21.55
N GLU A 411 -5.92 2.18 -21.12
CA GLU A 411 -7.01 1.54 -21.88
C GLU A 411 -8.16 2.52 -22.14
N VAL A 412 -8.74 3.13 -21.10
CA VAL A 412 -9.85 4.08 -21.30
C VAL A 412 -9.41 5.33 -22.05
N ALA A 413 -8.16 5.80 -21.87
CA ALA A 413 -7.64 6.95 -22.61
C ALA A 413 -7.50 6.64 -24.11
N ALA A 414 -7.09 5.42 -24.47
CA ALA A 414 -7.04 4.98 -25.86
C ALA A 414 -8.45 4.92 -26.48
N ILE A 415 -9.41 4.36 -25.74
CA ILE A 415 -10.82 4.30 -26.17
C ILE A 415 -11.41 5.71 -26.33
N ALA A 416 -11.19 6.60 -25.35
CA ALA A 416 -11.68 7.98 -25.36
C ALA A 416 -11.14 8.79 -26.55
N LYS A 417 -9.94 8.46 -27.06
CA LYS A 417 -9.35 9.13 -28.23
C LYS A 417 -10.06 8.75 -29.54
N GLU A 418 -10.73 7.59 -29.58
CA GLU A 418 -11.44 7.09 -30.76
C GLU A 418 -12.91 7.52 -30.80
N VAL A 419 -13.52 7.84 -29.65
CA VAL A 419 -14.92 8.29 -29.56
C VAL A 419 -15.04 9.81 -29.42
N LYS A 420 -16.27 10.35 -29.40
CA LYS A 420 -16.52 11.80 -29.22
C LYS A 420 -16.99 12.13 -27.81
N GLU A 421 -17.66 11.19 -27.17
CA GLU A 421 -18.31 11.30 -25.88
C GLU A 421 -17.34 11.01 -24.72
N PRO A 422 -17.61 11.50 -23.50
CA PRO A 422 -16.99 10.92 -22.32
C PRO A 422 -17.28 9.42 -22.23
N VAL A 423 -16.31 8.61 -21.81
CA VAL A 423 -16.47 7.16 -21.74
C VAL A 423 -15.98 6.62 -20.40
N GLN A 424 -16.78 5.76 -19.77
CA GLN A 424 -16.40 4.99 -18.59
C GLN A 424 -16.07 3.56 -19.00
N LEU A 425 -14.82 3.15 -18.81
CA LEU A 425 -14.42 1.74 -18.88
C LEU A 425 -14.66 1.09 -17.51
N GLN A 426 -15.39 -0.02 -17.50
CA GLN A 426 -15.64 -0.83 -16.31
C GLN A 426 -15.35 -2.30 -16.62
N TRP A 427 -14.34 -2.86 -15.95
CA TRP A 427 -14.04 -4.27 -16.03
C TRP A 427 -15.07 -5.10 -15.25
N THR A 428 -15.30 -6.33 -15.70
CA THR A 428 -15.98 -7.35 -14.89
C THR A 428 -15.05 -7.89 -13.80
N ARG A 429 -15.61 -8.63 -12.84
CA ARG A 429 -14.78 -9.34 -11.84
C ARG A 429 -13.90 -10.38 -12.50
N GLU A 430 -14.41 -11.06 -13.52
CA GLU A 430 -13.70 -12.06 -14.31
C GLU A 430 -12.50 -11.44 -15.05
N ASP A 431 -12.67 -10.26 -15.65
CA ASP A 431 -11.55 -9.54 -16.26
C ASP A 431 -10.52 -9.11 -15.20
N ASP A 432 -10.96 -8.64 -14.04
CA ASP A 432 -10.08 -8.22 -12.93
C ASP A 432 -9.26 -9.39 -12.36
N MET A 433 -9.87 -10.58 -12.24
CA MET A 433 -9.21 -11.80 -11.78
C MET A 433 -8.24 -12.34 -12.83
N LYS A 434 -8.59 -12.33 -14.12
CA LYS A 434 -7.78 -12.90 -15.22
C LYS A 434 -6.71 -11.97 -15.78
N HIS A 435 -6.82 -10.67 -15.51
CA HIS A 435 -5.87 -9.65 -15.95
C HIS A 435 -5.33 -8.82 -14.78
N ASP A 436 -5.06 -9.49 -13.66
CA ASP A 436 -4.35 -8.92 -12.52
C ASP A 436 -2.84 -8.82 -12.80
N PHE A 437 -2.13 -8.12 -11.92
CA PHE A 437 -0.69 -8.20 -11.73
C PHE A 437 -0.39 -8.99 -10.45
N TYR A 438 -0.40 -10.32 -10.53
CA TYR A 438 -0.36 -11.21 -9.37
C TYR A 438 0.87 -11.03 -8.47
N ARG A 439 0.71 -11.30 -7.17
CA ARG A 439 1.88 -11.56 -6.31
C ARG A 439 2.58 -12.80 -6.87
N PRO A 440 3.90 -12.76 -7.12
CA PRO A 440 4.59 -13.92 -7.67
C PRO A 440 4.68 -15.08 -6.67
N ALA A 441 4.61 -16.33 -7.16
CA ALA A 441 4.99 -17.51 -6.39
C ALA A 441 6.51 -17.55 -6.13
N ALA A 442 6.93 -18.35 -5.15
CA ALA A 442 8.34 -18.66 -4.95
C ALA A 442 8.54 -19.93 -4.11
N TRP A 443 9.75 -20.46 -4.18
CA TRP A 443 10.22 -21.60 -3.39
C TRP A 443 11.43 -21.21 -2.56
N HIS A 444 11.42 -21.66 -1.31
CA HIS A 444 12.50 -21.48 -0.35
C HIS A 444 13.09 -22.84 -0.02
N HIS A 445 14.42 -22.97 -0.04
CA HIS A 445 15.11 -24.11 0.55
C HIS A 445 16.09 -23.58 1.59
N PHE A 446 15.85 -23.92 2.85
CA PHE A 446 16.67 -23.49 3.97
C PHE A 446 17.54 -24.62 4.50
N LYS A 447 18.71 -24.24 4.98
CA LYS A 447 19.53 -25.03 5.91
C LYS A 447 19.95 -24.12 7.07
N GLY A 448 19.55 -24.47 8.28
CA GLY A 448 19.80 -23.69 9.49
C GLY A 448 20.57 -24.51 10.52
N GLY A 449 21.57 -23.89 11.15
CA GLY A 449 22.37 -24.51 12.20
C GLY A 449 22.25 -23.75 13.51
N VAL A 450 21.96 -24.45 14.61
CA VAL A 450 21.87 -23.87 15.96
C VAL A 450 22.88 -24.52 16.90
N ASP A 451 23.42 -23.76 17.84
CA ASP A 451 24.29 -24.27 18.91
C ASP A 451 23.48 -24.86 20.09
N LYS A 452 24.19 -25.42 21.09
CA LYS A 452 23.57 -26.00 22.30
C LYS A 452 22.78 -24.99 23.14
N SER A 453 23.05 -23.70 22.99
CA SER A 453 22.33 -22.62 23.67
C SER A 453 21.11 -22.11 22.88
N GLY A 454 20.85 -22.68 21.71
CA GLY A 454 19.76 -22.26 20.83
C GLY A 454 20.09 -21.05 19.95
N ARG A 455 21.36 -20.65 19.82
CA ARG A 455 21.74 -19.53 18.96
C ARG A 455 21.91 -19.98 17.51
N LEU A 456 21.41 -19.17 16.57
CA LEU A 456 21.58 -19.39 15.14
C LEU A 456 23.02 -19.11 14.69
N VAL A 457 23.78 -20.17 14.39
CA VAL A 457 25.20 -20.08 14.03
C VAL A 457 25.49 -20.16 12.53
N ALA A 458 24.56 -20.71 11.74
CA ALA A 458 24.71 -20.80 10.29
C ALA A 458 23.36 -20.77 9.59
N TRP A 459 23.33 -20.12 8.41
CA TRP A 459 22.15 -20.04 7.56
C TRP A 459 22.52 -20.11 6.08
N ASP A 460 21.94 -21.07 5.37
CA ASP A 460 21.96 -21.15 3.91
C ASP A 460 20.52 -21.10 3.40
N HIS A 461 20.27 -20.25 2.40
CA HIS A 461 18.97 -20.12 1.76
C HIS A 461 19.14 -20.12 0.25
N HIS A 462 18.52 -21.08 -0.43
CA HIS A 462 18.33 -21.04 -1.87
C HIS A 462 16.90 -20.57 -2.17
N PHE A 463 16.79 -19.35 -2.67
CA PHE A 463 15.52 -18.74 -3.06
C PHE A 463 15.28 -18.91 -4.56
N ILE A 464 14.23 -19.61 -4.95
CA ILE A 464 13.85 -19.79 -6.35
C ILE A 464 12.62 -18.94 -6.62
N THR A 465 12.71 -18.05 -7.60
CA THR A 465 11.64 -17.09 -7.92
C THR A 465 11.57 -16.84 -9.42
N PHE A 466 10.81 -15.84 -9.86
CA PHE A 466 10.65 -15.51 -11.26
C PHE A 466 11.51 -14.32 -11.68
N GLY A 467 12.05 -14.36 -12.90
CA GLY A 467 12.90 -13.30 -13.43
C GLY A 467 13.47 -13.64 -14.80
N ASN A 468 14.36 -12.77 -15.30
CA ASN A 468 15.01 -12.95 -16.60
C ASN A 468 16.48 -13.41 -16.47
N GLY A 469 16.83 -14.07 -15.35
CA GLY A 469 18.20 -14.46 -15.00
C GLY A 469 19.10 -13.31 -14.53
N LYS A 470 18.72 -12.05 -14.78
CA LYS A 470 19.45 -10.86 -14.30
C LYS A 470 18.75 -10.16 -13.15
N LYS A 471 17.42 -10.02 -13.25
CA LYS A 471 16.58 -9.32 -12.27
C LYS A 471 15.29 -10.12 -12.02
N PRO A 472 14.81 -10.16 -10.77
CA PRO A 472 13.48 -10.68 -10.48
C PRO A 472 12.39 -9.86 -11.19
N VAL A 473 11.25 -10.48 -11.46
CA VAL A 473 10.03 -9.76 -11.87
C VAL A 473 9.51 -8.87 -10.74
N ALA A 474 8.57 -7.98 -11.04
CA ALA A 474 7.99 -7.09 -10.03
C ALA A 474 7.34 -7.91 -8.90
N GLY A 475 7.59 -7.54 -7.64
CA GLY A 475 7.08 -8.26 -6.47
C GLY A 475 7.89 -9.51 -6.05
N ALA A 476 8.83 -9.99 -6.88
CA ALA A 476 9.57 -11.24 -6.66
C ALA A 476 10.94 -11.08 -5.97
N ASN A 477 11.30 -9.85 -5.57
CA ASN A 477 12.66 -9.57 -5.09
C ASN A 477 12.82 -9.89 -3.59
N LEU A 478 13.89 -10.63 -3.25
CA LEU A 478 14.38 -10.79 -1.88
C LEU A 478 15.75 -10.10 -1.75
N SER A 479 15.85 -9.10 -0.88
CA SER A 479 17.11 -8.40 -0.62
C SER A 479 18.10 -9.32 0.10
N GLY A 480 19.35 -9.35 -0.33
CA GLY A 480 20.41 -10.03 0.41
C GLY A 480 20.61 -9.48 1.83
N LYS A 481 20.20 -8.24 2.10
CA LYS A 481 20.25 -7.63 3.45
C LYS A 481 19.05 -7.98 4.32
N HIS A 482 18.07 -8.74 3.81
CA HIS A 482 16.93 -9.17 4.61
C HIS A 482 17.40 -10.12 5.72
N TYR A 483 16.76 -10.05 6.90
CA TYR A 483 17.11 -10.96 7.99
C TYR A 483 16.86 -12.43 7.56
N PRO A 484 17.61 -13.41 8.09
CA PRO A 484 18.60 -13.31 9.16
C PRO A 484 19.99 -12.82 8.73
N SER A 485 20.20 -12.30 7.51
CA SER A 485 21.46 -11.62 7.18
C SER A 485 21.72 -10.52 8.21
N GLY A 486 22.90 -10.55 8.82
CA GLY A 486 23.30 -9.65 9.90
C GLY A 486 22.82 -10.07 11.30
N LEU A 487 22.07 -11.17 11.45
CA LEU A 487 21.64 -11.74 12.74
C LEU A 487 22.27 -13.12 13.03
N THR A 488 23.12 -13.63 12.12
CA THR A 488 23.87 -14.88 12.29
C THR A 488 25.32 -14.67 11.84
N PRO A 489 26.33 -15.35 12.42
CA PRO A 489 27.73 -15.16 12.04
C PRO A 489 28.11 -15.75 10.67
N ASN A 490 27.39 -16.78 10.19
CA ASN A 490 27.67 -17.41 8.90
C ASN A 490 26.39 -17.45 8.06
N PHE A 491 26.40 -16.77 6.91
CA PHE A 491 25.19 -16.57 6.11
C PHE A 491 25.49 -16.71 4.63
N ARG A 492 24.60 -17.39 3.92
CA ARG A 492 24.57 -17.40 2.45
C ARG A 492 23.13 -17.35 1.94
N LEU A 493 22.88 -16.45 0.99
CA LEU A 493 21.67 -16.40 0.17
C LEU A 493 22.05 -16.64 -1.29
N ARG A 494 21.45 -17.67 -1.88
CA ARG A 494 21.55 -18.05 -3.29
C ARG A 494 20.19 -17.84 -3.96
N GLN A 495 20.21 -17.56 -5.25
CA GLN A 495 18.99 -17.31 -6.02
C GLN A 495 19.02 -17.97 -7.39
N SER A 496 17.92 -18.61 -7.76
CA SER A 496 17.64 -19.04 -9.14
C SER A 496 16.36 -18.38 -9.63
N MET A 497 16.25 -18.19 -10.95
CA MET A 497 15.13 -17.50 -11.58
C MET A 497 14.50 -18.33 -12.70
N ILE A 498 13.18 -18.43 -12.69
CA ILE A 498 12.35 -19.04 -13.73
C ILE A 498 11.81 -17.91 -14.64
N PRO A 499 11.96 -18.00 -15.98
CA PRO A 499 11.32 -17.06 -16.89
C PRO A 499 9.80 -17.02 -16.71
N CYS A 500 9.23 -15.82 -16.65
CA CYS A 500 7.80 -15.61 -16.40
C CYS A 500 7.23 -14.55 -17.34
N GLN A 501 6.21 -14.94 -18.08
CA GLN A 501 5.38 -14.12 -18.97
C GLN A 501 3.96 -13.93 -18.40
N VAL A 502 3.80 -14.14 -17.09
CA VAL A 502 2.59 -13.79 -16.34
C VAL A 502 2.81 -12.40 -15.73
N PRO A 503 1.87 -11.45 -15.86
CA PRO A 503 2.01 -10.14 -15.24
C PRO A 503 2.10 -10.26 -13.72
N THR A 504 3.17 -9.72 -13.14
CA THR A 504 3.34 -9.69 -11.68
C THR A 504 3.42 -8.26 -11.15
N GLY A 505 3.01 -8.08 -9.89
CA GLY A 505 2.92 -6.77 -9.27
C GLY A 505 3.26 -6.78 -7.79
N PRO A 506 3.44 -5.58 -7.21
CA PRO A 506 3.42 -5.43 -5.77
C PRO A 506 2.02 -5.83 -5.26
N TRP A 507 1.97 -6.85 -4.41
CA TRP A 507 0.82 -7.12 -3.55
C TRP A 507 1.19 -6.66 -2.14
N ARG A 508 0.21 -6.26 -1.32
CA ARG A 508 0.40 -5.58 -0.02
C ARG A 508 1.60 -6.13 0.74
N SER A 509 2.56 -5.25 1.06
CA SER A 509 3.90 -5.60 1.56
C SER A 509 4.70 -6.47 0.56
N PRO A 510 5.17 -5.90 -0.57
CA PRO A 510 5.72 -6.67 -1.69
C PRO A 510 6.88 -7.59 -1.30
N GLY A 511 6.69 -8.89 -1.49
CA GLY A 511 7.62 -9.95 -1.08
C GLY A 511 7.53 -10.28 0.42
N HIS A 512 7.51 -9.26 1.27
CA HIS A 512 7.47 -9.36 2.73
C HIS A 512 6.25 -10.14 3.27
N SER A 513 5.07 -9.95 2.67
CA SER A 513 3.85 -10.71 2.99
C SER A 513 3.97 -12.22 2.77
N ALA A 514 4.92 -12.66 1.95
CA ALA A 514 5.07 -14.06 1.56
C ALA A 514 6.31 -14.71 2.17
N TYR A 515 7.50 -14.12 1.99
CA TYR A 515 8.71 -14.77 2.49
C TYR A 515 8.81 -14.72 4.02
N CYS A 516 8.20 -13.74 4.69
CA CYS A 516 8.25 -13.65 6.16
C CYS A 516 7.70 -14.92 6.80
N TRP A 517 6.63 -15.48 6.21
CA TRP A 517 6.07 -16.76 6.61
C TRP A 517 7.14 -17.85 6.64
N ALA A 518 7.83 -18.10 5.52
CA ALA A 518 8.86 -19.13 5.43
C ALA A 518 10.01 -18.92 6.45
N PHE A 519 10.51 -17.69 6.62
CA PHE A 519 11.57 -17.40 7.58
C PHE A 519 11.13 -17.63 9.03
N GLN A 520 9.97 -17.09 9.42
CA GLN A 520 9.49 -17.16 10.80
C GLN A 520 8.98 -18.55 11.17
N SER A 521 8.46 -19.33 10.23
CA SER A 521 8.13 -20.74 10.46
C SER A 521 9.40 -21.60 10.62
N PHE A 522 10.44 -21.36 9.81
CA PHE A 522 11.68 -22.12 9.97
C PHE A 522 12.45 -21.76 11.25
N PHE A 523 12.35 -20.52 11.74
CA PHE A 523 12.84 -20.17 13.08
C PHE A 523 12.14 -20.96 14.19
N ASP A 524 10.85 -21.24 14.04
CA ASP A 524 10.09 -22.05 14.99
C ASP A 524 10.58 -23.51 15.02
N GLU A 525 10.82 -24.09 13.85
CA GLU A 525 11.37 -25.45 13.73
C GLU A 525 12.79 -25.54 14.31
N LEU A 526 13.62 -24.52 14.10
CA LEU A 526 14.95 -24.45 14.71
C LEU A 526 14.88 -24.36 16.23
N ALA A 527 14.00 -23.53 16.79
CA ALA A 527 13.79 -23.42 18.23
C ALA A 527 13.32 -24.75 18.84
N GLU A 528 12.35 -25.41 18.19
CA GLU A 528 11.82 -26.72 18.60
C GLU A 528 12.91 -27.80 18.61
N SER A 529 13.81 -27.82 17.61
CA SER A 529 14.87 -28.83 17.48
C SER A 529 15.87 -28.90 18.65
N VAL A 530 15.92 -27.83 19.45
CA VAL A 530 16.74 -27.69 20.65
C VAL A 530 15.89 -27.41 21.91
N SER A 531 14.57 -27.58 21.80
CA SER A 531 13.61 -27.37 22.89
C SER A 531 13.72 -26.00 23.58
N VAL A 532 13.97 -24.96 22.79
CA VAL A 532 14.00 -23.57 23.25
C VAL A 532 12.66 -22.91 22.96
N ASP A 533 12.14 -22.15 23.93
CA ASP A 533 10.91 -21.38 23.76
C ASP A 533 11.02 -20.41 22.54
N PRO A 534 10.00 -20.37 21.66
CA PRO A 534 10.02 -19.54 20.46
C PRO A 534 10.22 -18.04 20.69
N LEU A 535 9.78 -17.49 21.84
CA LEU A 535 10.04 -16.09 22.21
C LEU A 535 11.51 -15.90 22.53
N GLN A 536 12.07 -16.77 23.37
CA GLN A 536 13.47 -16.70 23.76
C GLN A 536 14.41 -16.86 22.57
N PHE A 537 14.13 -17.78 21.65
CA PHE A 537 14.91 -17.94 20.42
C PHE A 537 14.98 -16.63 19.61
N ARG A 538 13.83 -15.98 19.41
CA ARG A 538 13.74 -14.71 18.66
C ARG A 538 14.38 -13.55 19.41
N LEU A 539 14.25 -13.49 20.73
CA LEU A 539 14.92 -12.49 21.56
C LEU A 539 16.45 -12.63 21.48
N GLN A 540 16.98 -13.86 21.59
CA GLN A 540 18.40 -14.16 21.43
C GLN A 540 18.90 -13.80 20.03
N LEU A 541 18.15 -14.14 18.98
CA LEU A 541 18.46 -13.75 17.60
C LEU A 541 18.60 -12.23 17.43
N LEU A 542 17.83 -11.47 18.20
CA LEU A 542 17.82 -10.01 18.17
C LEU A 542 18.80 -9.37 19.17
N GLU A 543 19.57 -10.12 19.97
CA GLU A 543 20.51 -9.53 20.94
C GLU A 543 21.69 -8.81 20.26
N LYS A 544 22.16 -9.35 19.14
CA LYS A 544 23.41 -8.92 18.51
C LYS A 544 23.32 -8.92 17.00
N ALA A 545 23.85 -7.84 16.40
CA ALA A 545 24.12 -7.79 14.97
C ALA A 545 25.51 -8.34 14.65
N HIS A 546 25.61 -9.06 13.53
CA HIS A 546 26.84 -9.50 12.91
C HIS A 546 27.11 -8.61 11.68
N GLY A 547 27.83 -7.51 11.90
CA GLY A 547 28.04 -6.45 10.90
C GLY A 547 26.93 -5.40 10.95
N THR A 548 26.48 -4.91 9.79
CA THR A 548 25.38 -3.93 9.74
C THR A 548 24.06 -4.60 10.10
N ALA A 549 23.39 -4.11 11.13
CA ALA A 549 22.08 -4.60 11.54
C ALA A 549 21.05 -4.45 10.38
N PRO A 550 20.27 -5.49 10.07
CA PRO A 550 19.28 -5.45 9.00
C PRO A 550 18.02 -4.63 9.37
N LEU A 551 17.85 -4.35 10.66
CA LEU A 551 16.70 -3.72 11.30
C LEU A 551 17.10 -3.14 12.67
N ASP A 552 16.26 -2.32 13.28
CA ASP A 552 16.46 -1.83 14.65
C ASP A 552 16.16 -2.95 15.66
N LEU A 553 17.22 -3.53 16.22
CA LEU A 553 17.11 -4.67 17.13
C LEU A 553 16.34 -4.31 18.41
N HIS A 554 16.52 -3.09 18.93
CA HIS A 554 15.85 -2.67 20.16
C HIS A 554 14.35 -2.53 19.92
N ARG A 555 13.94 -1.75 18.92
CA ARG A 555 12.51 -1.54 18.60
C ARG A 555 11.81 -2.85 18.29
N THR A 556 12.49 -3.76 17.61
CA THR A 556 11.94 -5.09 17.28
C THR A 556 11.70 -5.93 18.53
N ARG A 557 12.68 -6.00 19.45
CA ARG A 557 12.53 -6.73 20.72
C ARG A 557 11.39 -6.15 21.57
N GLU A 558 11.32 -4.83 21.69
CA GLU A 558 10.27 -4.19 22.50
C GLU A 558 8.88 -4.40 21.87
N THR A 559 8.76 -4.35 20.55
CA THR A 559 7.50 -4.68 19.86
C THR A 559 7.10 -6.15 20.08
N LEU A 560 8.05 -7.08 19.98
CA LEU A 560 7.82 -8.50 20.22
C LEU A 560 7.42 -8.79 21.68
N LYS A 561 8.09 -8.16 22.65
CA LYS A 561 7.73 -8.27 24.08
C LYS A 561 6.35 -7.69 24.35
N LEU A 562 5.98 -6.58 23.71
CA LEU A 562 4.65 -6.00 23.86
C LEU A 562 3.57 -7.00 23.38
N ALA A 563 3.72 -7.59 22.20
CA ALA A 563 2.78 -8.61 21.70
C ALA A 563 2.68 -9.81 22.65
N ALA A 564 3.83 -10.34 23.10
CA ALA A 564 3.88 -11.46 24.03
C ALA A 564 3.22 -11.14 25.38
N LYS A 565 3.44 -9.93 25.91
CA LYS A 565 2.81 -9.46 27.15
C LYS A 565 1.29 -9.36 26.99
N THR A 566 0.82 -8.75 25.90
CA THR A 566 -0.62 -8.58 25.63
C THR A 566 -1.34 -9.93 25.49
N ALA A 567 -0.71 -10.91 24.86
CA ALA A 567 -1.26 -12.25 24.73
C ALA A 567 -1.11 -13.12 25.99
N ASN A 568 -0.38 -12.65 27.01
CA ASN A 568 0.06 -13.45 28.16
C ASN A 568 0.76 -14.75 27.70
N TRP A 569 1.80 -14.61 26.87
CA TRP A 569 2.57 -15.72 26.30
C TRP A 569 3.03 -16.71 27.37
N GLY A 570 2.89 -18.01 27.10
CA GLY A 570 3.19 -19.09 28.03
C GLY A 570 2.05 -19.46 28.98
N ARG A 571 0.87 -18.83 28.85
CA ARG A 571 -0.34 -19.26 29.57
C ARG A 571 -0.78 -20.67 29.15
N SER A 572 -1.40 -21.39 30.09
CA SER A 572 -2.08 -22.65 29.78
C SER A 572 -3.35 -22.40 28.97
N LEU A 573 -3.55 -23.15 27.89
CA LEU A 573 -4.69 -23.01 26.98
C LEU A 573 -5.65 -24.21 26.97
N GLY A 574 -5.24 -25.36 27.52
CA GLY A 574 -5.94 -26.64 27.37
C GLY A 574 -5.54 -27.40 26.10
N GLU A 575 -6.08 -28.61 25.93
CA GLU A 575 -5.81 -29.46 24.76
C GLU A 575 -6.41 -28.87 23.47
N GLY A 576 -5.77 -29.11 22.33
CA GLY A 576 -6.24 -28.66 21.02
C GLY A 576 -6.16 -27.15 20.81
N ARG A 577 -5.37 -26.43 21.62
CA ARG A 577 -5.15 -24.99 21.49
C ARG A 577 -3.66 -24.64 21.50
N GLY A 578 -3.27 -23.69 20.67
CA GLY A 578 -1.88 -23.31 20.47
C GLY A 578 -1.70 -21.81 20.33
N LEU A 579 -0.56 -21.31 20.82
CA LEU A 579 -0.07 -19.97 20.50
C LEU A 579 1.06 -20.05 19.48
N GLY A 580 1.05 -19.14 18.52
CA GLY A 580 2.13 -18.99 17.55
C GLY A 580 2.53 -17.53 17.44
N MET A 581 3.79 -17.28 17.13
CA MET A 581 4.33 -15.92 17.05
C MET A 581 5.15 -15.66 15.81
N ALA A 582 5.21 -14.38 15.46
CA ALA A 582 6.14 -13.89 14.47
C ALA A 582 6.38 -12.38 14.66
N PHE A 583 7.53 -11.92 14.16
CA PHE A 583 7.80 -10.50 13.99
C PHE A 583 8.23 -10.19 12.56
N HIS A 584 8.07 -8.93 12.16
CA HIS A 584 8.63 -8.43 10.91
C HIS A 584 9.04 -6.96 10.99
N PHE A 585 9.90 -6.57 10.06
CA PHE A 585 10.26 -5.19 9.78
C PHE A 585 10.24 -4.95 8.27
N ASP A 586 9.41 -4.00 7.84
CA ASP A 586 9.33 -3.51 6.48
C ASP A 586 8.80 -2.07 6.48
N HIS A 587 9.15 -1.32 5.45
CA HIS A 587 8.71 0.06 5.23
C HIS A 587 8.87 1.03 6.44
N GLY A 588 9.79 0.73 7.36
CA GLY A 588 10.08 1.55 8.55
C GLY A 588 9.23 1.22 9.78
N GLY A 589 8.25 0.32 9.67
CA GLY A 589 7.42 -0.14 10.78
C GLY A 589 7.90 -1.48 11.32
N PHE A 590 7.72 -1.68 12.63
CA PHE A 590 8.00 -2.93 13.32
C PHE A 590 6.68 -3.53 13.77
N THR A 591 6.47 -4.82 13.53
CA THR A 591 5.23 -5.49 13.95
C THR A 591 5.55 -6.86 14.51
N ALA A 592 4.81 -7.25 15.54
CA ALA A 592 4.82 -8.60 16.08
C ALA A 592 3.39 -9.05 16.36
N HIS A 593 3.10 -10.32 16.04
CA HIS A 593 1.82 -10.94 16.29
C HIS A 593 1.97 -12.16 17.17
N ILE A 594 1.01 -12.37 18.06
CA ILE A 594 0.71 -13.66 18.68
C ILE A 594 -0.66 -14.09 18.20
N ALA A 595 -0.77 -15.25 17.58
CA ALA A 595 -2.04 -15.84 17.20
C ALA A 595 -2.41 -16.97 18.17
N GLU A 596 -3.69 -17.07 18.48
CA GLU A 596 -4.30 -18.19 19.17
C GLU A 596 -5.17 -18.97 18.20
N VAL A 597 -4.94 -20.28 18.13
CA VAL A 597 -5.68 -21.20 17.28
C VAL A 597 -6.20 -22.35 18.12
N SER A 598 -7.44 -22.74 17.85
CA SER A 598 -7.99 -24.03 18.29
C SER A 598 -8.14 -24.97 17.11
N GLY A 599 -8.01 -26.27 17.33
CA GLY A 599 -8.17 -27.27 16.30
C GLY A 599 -7.71 -28.65 16.73
N ASP A 600 -7.81 -29.59 15.82
CA ASP A 600 -7.39 -30.97 16.03
C ASP A 600 -6.51 -31.49 14.89
N SER A 601 -6.02 -32.72 15.04
CA SER A 601 -5.15 -33.37 14.05
C SER A 601 -5.84 -33.72 12.73
N SER A 602 -7.15 -33.52 12.59
CA SER A 602 -7.86 -33.63 11.30
C SER A 602 -7.62 -32.42 10.39
N GLY A 603 -7.01 -31.34 10.90
CA GLY A 603 -6.73 -30.12 10.16
C GLY A 603 -7.88 -29.11 10.14
N LYS A 604 -8.97 -29.37 10.88
CA LYS A 604 -10.00 -28.36 11.11
C LYS A 604 -9.56 -27.43 12.22
N VAL A 605 -9.40 -26.16 11.90
CA VAL A 605 -8.90 -25.14 12.83
C VAL A 605 -9.78 -23.92 12.86
N LYS A 606 -9.73 -23.17 13.96
CA LYS A 606 -10.29 -21.83 14.08
C LYS A 606 -9.21 -20.89 14.58
N VAL A 607 -9.03 -19.77 13.88
CA VAL A 607 -8.19 -18.68 14.38
C VAL A 607 -9.05 -17.89 15.36
N GLU A 608 -8.75 -18.01 16.64
CA GLU A 608 -9.57 -17.46 17.71
C GLU A 608 -9.29 -15.97 17.86
N LYS A 609 -8.01 -15.63 18.01
CA LYS A 609 -7.58 -14.26 18.28
C LYS A 609 -6.18 -13.99 17.77
N VAL A 610 -5.94 -12.77 17.29
CA VAL A 610 -4.62 -12.26 16.95
C VAL A 610 -4.32 -11.01 17.78
N TYR A 611 -3.27 -11.08 18.59
CA TYR A 611 -2.73 -9.96 19.36
C TYR A 611 -1.61 -9.31 18.56
N SER A 612 -1.84 -8.07 18.11
CA SER A 612 -0.94 -7.33 17.25
C SER A 612 -0.28 -6.16 17.97
N ALA A 613 1.05 -6.18 18.07
CA ALA A 613 1.83 -5.02 18.50
C ALA A 613 2.54 -4.36 17.33
N ALA A 614 2.51 -3.03 17.27
CA ALA A 614 3.27 -2.27 16.26
C ALA A 614 4.02 -1.06 16.84
N ASP A 615 5.21 -0.81 16.30
CA ASP A 615 5.96 0.44 16.50
C ASP A 615 6.13 1.14 15.15
N VAL A 616 5.38 2.22 14.98
CA VAL A 616 5.42 3.10 13.81
C VAL A 616 5.63 4.57 14.22
N GLY A 617 6.18 4.82 15.41
CA GLY A 617 6.21 6.17 15.99
C GLY A 617 4.83 6.62 16.49
N PRO A 618 4.53 7.93 16.50
CA PRO A 618 3.25 8.43 16.95
C PRO A 618 2.12 8.02 15.99
N ILE A 619 1.01 7.53 16.55
CA ILE A 619 -0.19 7.25 15.77
C ILE A 619 -0.90 8.57 15.41
N ILE A 620 -1.24 8.73 14.14
CA ILE A 620 -1.89 9.94 13.63
C ILE A 620 -3.39 9.90 13.93
N ASN A 621 -4.07 8.82 13.53
CA ASN A 621 -5.48 8.57 13.78
C ASN A 621 -5.65 7.12 14.24
N MET A 622 -6.19 6.91 15.43
CA MET A 622 -6.37 5.56 15.98
C MET A 622 -7.33 4.72 15.12
N SER A 623 -8.42 5.32 14.62
CA SER A 623 -9.37 4.60 13.74
C SER A 623 -8.69 4.08 12.47
N GLY A 624 -7.79 4.87 11.88
CA GLY A 624 -7.03 4.43 10.70
C GLY A 624 -5.98 3.38 11.04
N ALA A 625 -5.38 3.46 12.23
CA ALA A 625 -4.37 2.50 12.65
C ALA A 625 -4.95 1.11 12.88
N ASP A 626 -6.06 1.03 13.64
CA ASP A 626 -6.74 -0.22 13.96
C ASP A 626 -7.24 -0.91 12.70
N ASN A 627 -7.99 -0.18 11.85
CA ASN A 627 -8.48 -0.70 10.58
C ASN A 627 -7.35 -1.24 9.67
N GLN A 628 -6.17 -0.60 9.69
CA GLN A 628 -5.04 -1.03 8.87
C GLN A 628 -4.42 -2.33 9.38
N VAL A 629 -4.28 -2.47 10.70
CA VAL A 629 -3.76 -3.68 11.35
C VAL A 629 -4.75 -4.83 11.23
N GLU A 630 -6.02 -4.59 11.54
CA GLU A 630 -7.09 -5.57 11.42
C GLU A 630 -7.21 -6.10 9.99
N GLY A 631 -7.30 -5.18 9.02
CA GLY A 631 -7.35 -5.55 7.61
C GLY A 631 -6.10 -6.32 7.13
N CYS A 632 -4.91 -6.03 7.67
CA CYS A 632 -3.71 -6.82 7.37
C CYS A 632 -3.82 -8.27 7.86
N VAL A 633 -4.37 -8.50 9.06
CA VAL A 633 -4.54 -9.86 9.59
C VAL A 633 -5.55 -10.64 8.74
N ILE A 634 -6.67 -10.00 8.39
CA ILE A 634 -7.68 -10.59 7.51
C ILE A 634 -7.10 -10.91 6.12
N ASP A 635 -6.37 -9.97 5.51
CA ASP A 635 -5.73 -10.18 4.20
C ASP A 635 -4.69 -11.30 4.22
N ALA A 636 -3.89 -11.40 5.30
CA ALA A 636 -2.91 -12.47 5.48
C ALA A 636 -3.57 -13.85 5.57
N LEU A 637 -4.69 -13.94 6.28
CA LEU A 637 -5.44 -15.19 6.39
C LEU A 637 -6.10 -15.55 5.05
N SER A 638 -6.77 -14.58 4.42
CA SER A 638 -7.40 -14.74 3.10
C SER A 638 -6.40 -15.21 2.04
N THR A 639 -5.20 -14.62 1.98
CA THR A 639 -4.17 -15.04 1.01
C THR A 639 -3.45 -16.33 1.37
N ALA A 640 -3.52 -16.79 2.62
CA ALA A 640 -3.09 -18.14 2.97
C ALA A 640 -4.07 -19.22 2.44
N HIS A 641 -5.27 -18.84 2.01
CA HIS A 641 -6.24 -19.71 1.31
C HIS A 641 -6.21 -19.57 -0.22
N GLY A 642 -5.83 -18.41 -0.73
CA GLY A 642 -5.87 -18.10 -2.16
C GLY A 642 -4.72 -18.72 -2.93
N GLU A 643 -5.02 -19.15 -4.17
CA GLU A 643 -4.04 -19.56 -5.16
C GLU A 643 -4.54 -19.17 -6.55
N VAL A 644 -3.63 -18.66 -7.38
CA VAL A 644 -3.83 -18.46 -8.81
C VAL A 644 -2.93 -19.43 -9.56
N THR A 645 -3.52 -20.26 -10.41
CA THR A 645 -2.83 -21.17 -11.32
C THR A 645 -2.89 -20.65 -12.75
N VAL A 646 -1.88 -21.05 -13.53
CA VAL A 646 -1.75 -20.68 -14.94
C VAL A 646 -1.64 -21.96 -15.75
N ASN A 647 -2.33 -22.00 -16.88
CA ASN A 647 -2.30 -23.10 -17.84
C ASN A 647 -2.22 -22.53 -19.27
N GLY A 648 -1.15 -22.86 -20.00
CA GLY A 648 -0.96 -22.36 -21.38
C GLY A 648 -0.97 -20.84 -21.49
N GLY A 649 -0.39 -20.14 -20.51
CA GLY A 649 -0.32 -18.68 -20.46
C GLY A 649 -1.61 -17.96 -20.06
N ALA A 650 -2.68 -18.69 -19.73
CA ALA A 650 -3.95 -18.17 -19.23
C ALA A 650 -4.17 -18.54 -17.76
N VAL A 651 -4.89 -17.69 -17.03
CA VAL A 651 -5.24 -17.92 -15.62
C VAL A 651 -6.50 -18.78 -15.50
N ASP A 652 -6.46 -19.77 -14.61
CA ASP A 652 -7.57 -20.71 -14.41
C ASP A 652 -8.70 -20.10 -13.58
N GLN A 653 -8.37 -19.41 -12.48
CA GLN A 653 -9.36 -18.80 -11.57
C GLN A 653 -10.10 -17.63 -12.23
N ASN A 654 -11.39 -17.52 -11.95
CA ASN A 654 -12.29 -16.62 -12.64
C ASN A 654 -12.99 -15.64 -11.69
N ASN A 655 -13.48 -16.07 -10.53
CA ASN A 655 -14.28 -15.23 -9.62
C ASN A 655 -14.16 -15.72 -8.15
N PHE A 656 -15.01 -15.28 -7.23
CA PHE A 656 -14.90 -15.59 -5.80
C PHE A 656 -15.42 -16.97 -5.39
N ASP A 657 -16.03 -17.70 -6.32
CA ASP A 657 -16.41 -19.10 -6.16
C ASP A 657 -15.21 -20.04 -6.28
N ASP A 658 -14.28 -19.76 -7.20
CA ASP A 658 -13.05 -20.53 -7.42
C ASP A 658 -11.77 -19.88 -6.84
N TYR A 659 -11.80 -18.58 -6.53
CA TYR A 659 -10.81 -17.88 -5.70
C TYR A 659 -11.47 -17.32 -4.43
N GLN A 660 -11.60 -18.17 -3.41
CA GLN A 660 -12.35 -17.81 -2.21
C GLN A 660 -11.57 -16.84 -1.31
N LEU A 661 -12.21 -15.73 -0.97
CA LEU A 661 -11.77 -14.83 0.09
C LEU A 661 -12.32 -15.29 1.44
N LEU A 662 -11.60 -14.94 2.51
CA LEU A 662 -12.03 -15.18 3.88
C LEU A 662 -13.43 -14.61 4.13
N ARG A 663 -14.30 -15.40 4.78
CA ARG A 663 -15.67 -15.00 5.13
C ARG A 663 -15.75 -14.50 6.57
N ILE A 664 -16.82 -13.75 6.88
CA ILE A 664 -17.00 -13.12 8.21
C ILE A 664 -16.97 -14.13 9.37
N GLY A 665 -17.48 -15.35 9.18
CA GLY A 665 -17.46 -16.40 10.21
C GLY A 665 -16.06 -16.95 10.52
N GLN A 666 -15.11 -16.75 9.60
CA GLN A 666 -13.73 -17.22 9.71
C GLN A 666 -12.79 -16.10 10.21
N ALA A 667 -13.31 -14.88 10.41
CA ALA A 667 -12.52 -13.75 10.87
C ALA A 667 -12.21 -13.91 12.38
N PRO A 668 -10.94 -13.81 12.80
CA PRO A 668 -10.57 -13.86 14.21
C PRO A 668 -10.89 -12.55 14.93
N ASP A 669 -10.96 -12.61 16.26
CA ASP A 669 -10.85 -11.40 17.07
C ASP A 669 -9.44 -10.81 16.90
N ILE A 670 -9.32 -9.49 16.82
CA ILE A 670 -8.02 -8.83 16.65
C ILE A 670 -7.88 -7.74 17.72
N GLU A 671 -6.79 -7.80 18.48
CA GLU A 671 -6.46 -6.79 19.50
C GLU A 671 -5.18 -6.07 19.10
N THR A 672 -5.26 -4.74 18.96
CA THR A 672 -4.17 -3.90 18.52
C THR A 672 -3.55 -3.13 19.69
N VAL A 673 -2.23 -3.11 19.77
CA VAL A 673 -1.48 -2.29 20.72
C VAL A 673 -0.30 -1.61 20.03
N TYR A 674 0.03 -0.39 20.46
CA TYR A 674 1.03 0.44 19.78
C TYR A 674 2.08 0.98 20.74
N LEU A 675 3.34 0.92 20.33
CA LEU A 675 4.42 1.66 20.99
C LEU A 675 4.41 3.12 20.50
N GLN A 676 3.77 3.99 21.27
CA GLN A 676 3.71 5.43 21.03
C GLN A 676 5.05 6.10 21.41
N SER A 677 6.01 6.09 20.49
CA SER A 677 7.32 6.73 20.67
C SER A 677 7.40 8.11 20.01
N ASP A 678 8.44 8.88 20.33
CA ASP A 678 8.79 10.15 19.68
C ASP A 678 9.62 9.96 18.39
N ASN A 679 9.79 8.70 17.95
CA ASN A 679 10.36 8.36 16.66
C ASN A 679 9.58 9.02 15.52
N ARG A 680 10.25 9.28 14.39
CA ARG A 680 9.54 9.76 13.19
C ARG A 680 8.47 8.73 12.79
N PRO A 681 7.25 9.18 12.42
CA PRO A 681 6.19 8.27 12.07
C PRO A 681 6.54 7.48 10.80
N ALA A 682 6.33 6.16 10.87
CA ALA A 682 6.40 5.26 9.73
C ALA A 682 5.01 5.10 9.08
N GLY A 683 4.92 4.34 7.98
CA GLY A 683 3.62 3.91 7.47
C GLY A 683 3.19 2.59 8.11
N LEU A 684 1.89 2.44 8.33
CA LEU A 684 1.26 1.24 8.92
C LEU A 684 0.51 0.40 7.87
N GLY A 685 0.57 0.82 6.61
CA GLY A 685 -0.17 0.25 5.48
C GLY A 685 0.08 -1.24 5.28
N GLU A 686 1.35 -1.60 5.33
CA GLU A 686 1.90 -2.89 4.93
C GLU A 686 2.49 -3.68 6.10
N PRO A 687 3.16 -3.08 7.10
CA PRO A 687 3.94 -3.88 8.04
C PRO A 687 3.21 -5.00 8.80
N PRO A 688 1.94 -4.81 9.24
CA PRO A 688 1.28 -5.85 9.99
C PRO A 688 0.97 -7.12 9.21
N ILE A 689 0.92 -7.10 7.87
CA ILE A 689 0.53 -8.30 7.12
C ILE A 689 1.62 -9.39 7.20
N ALA A 690 2.89 -9.00 7.19
CA ALA A 690 4.00 -9.93 6.99
C ALA A 690 4.14 -10.94 8.14
N ALA A 691 3.88 -10.52 9.38
CA ALA A 691 3.97 -11.38 10.55
C ALA A 691 2.71 -12.24 10.77
N ALA A 692 1.58 -11.97 10.09
CA ALA A 692 0.30 -12.56 10.47
C ALA A 692 0.22 -14.04 10.05
N THR A 693 0.51 -14.37 8.79
CA THR A 693 0.54 -15.75 8.29
C THR A 693 1.49 -16.66 9.10
N PRO A 694 2.75 -16.29 9.40
CA PRO A 694 3.60 -17.14 10.25
C PRO A 694 3.10 -17.30 11.69
N ALA A 695 2.58 -16.23 12.32
CA ALA A 695 2.03 -16.37 13.68
C ALA A 695 0.88 -17.39 13.70
N ILE A 696 -0.03 -17.30 12.73
CA ILE A 696 -1.19 -18.21 12.60
C ILE A 696 -0.74 -19.63 12.28
N THR A 697 0.15 -19.83 11.30
CA THR A 697 0.61 -21.19 10.92
C THR A 697 1.45 -21.85 12.01
N ASN A 698 2.22 -21.09 12.78
CA ASN A 698 2.91 -21.61 13.97
C ASN A 698 1.91 -21.97 15.09
N ALA A 699 0.82 -21.21 15.24
CA ALA A 699 -0.25 -21.53 16.20
C ALA A 699 -1.02 -22.79 15.80
N ILE A 700 -1.28 -22.98 14.50
CA ILE A 700 -1.86 -24.22 13.94
C ILE A 700 -0.97 -25.40 14.30
N TYR A 701 0.35 -25.30 14.10
CA TYR A 701 1.27 -26.37 14.51
C TYR A 701 1.19 -26.64 16.01
N ALA A 702 1.24 -25.61 16.85
CA ALA A 702 1.18 -25.78 18.29
C ALA A 702 -0.14 -26.44 18.76
N ALA A 703 -1.26 -26.18 18.07
CA ALA A 703 -2.57 -26.76 18.39
C ALA A 703 -2.75 -28.20 17.86
N THR A 704 -2.19 -28.51 16.68
CA THR A 704 -2.56 -29.70 15.89
C THR A 704 -1.42 -30.66 15.59
N GLY A 705 -0.16 -30.20 15.70
CA GLY A 705 1.03 -30.89 15.21
C GLY A 705 1.25 -30.81 13.69
N ILE A 706 0.33 -30.19 12.93
CA ILE A 706 0.44 -30.08 11.47
C ILE A 706 1.35 -28.90 11.10
N ARG A 707 2.52 -29.18 10.53
CA ARG A 707 3.47 -28.15 10.09
C ARG A 707 3.15 -27.71 8.66
N ILE A 708 2.82 -26.43 8.49
CA ILE A 708 2.50 -25.85 7.18
C ILE A 708 3.80 -25.42 6.49
N ARG A 709 4.19 -26.16 5.44
CA ARG A 709 5.32 -25.80 4.57
C ARG A 709 4.92 -25.40 3.16
N GLU A 710 3.63 -25.51 2.83
CA GLU A 710 3.09 -25.09 1.54
C GLU A 710 1.81 -24.30 1.74
N LEU A 711 1.65 -23.24 0.95
CA LEU A 711 0.39 -22.52 0.81
C LEU A 711 -0.25 -22.85 -0.56
N PRO A 712 -1.59 -22.84 -0.67
CA PRO A 712 -2.57 -22.49 0.38
C PRO A 712 -2.71 -23.57 1.47
N LEU A 713 -3.30 -23.22 2.62
CA LEU A 713 -3.46 -24.10 3.80
C LEU A 713 -4.06 -25.47 3.48
N SER A 714 -4.94 -25.53 2.48
CA SER A 714 -5.56 -26.78 2.01
C SER A 714 -4.55 -27.80 1.48
N LYS A 715 -3.40 -27.37 0.94
CA LYS A 715 -2.33 -28.29 0.52
C LYS A 715 -1.69 -29.05 1.69
N ALA A 716 -1.80 -28.50 2.91
CA ALA A 716 -1.40 -29.17 4.14
C ALA A 716 -2.56 -29.88 4.86
N GLY A 717 -3.72 -30.02 4.21
CA GLY A 717 -4.91 -30.63 4.80
C GLY A 717 -5.61 -29.74 5.84
N VAL A 718 -5.30 -28.43 5.89
CA VAL A 718 -5.88 -27.51 6.88
C VAL A 718 -7.02 -26.68 6.29
N THR A 719 -8.12 -26.60 7.03
CA THR A 719 -9.29 -25.79 6.71
C THR A 719 -9.67 -24.91 7.89
N ILE A 720 -9.98 -23.64 7.63
CA ILE A 720 -10.42 -22.69 8.66
C ILE A 720 -11.95 -22.70 8.73
N GLY A 721 -12.45 -23.02 9.92
CA GLY A 721 -13.88 -23.06 10.27
C GLY A 721 -14.48 -21.71 10.63
#